data_AF-A0A5C6W566-F1
#
_entry.id   AF-A0A5C6W566-F1
#
_cell.length_a   1.000
_cell.length_b   1.000
_cell.length_c   1.000
_cell.angle_alpha   90.00
_cell.angle_beta   90.00
_cell.angle_gamma   90.00
#
_symmetry.space_group_name_H-M   'P 1'
#
loop_
_entity.id
_entity.type
_entity.pdbx_description
1 polymer ?
#
loop_
_entity_poly.entity_id
_entity_poly.type
_entity_poly.pdbx_seq_one_letter_code
_entity_poly.pdbx_strand_id
1 'polypeptide(L)'
;MKRSRISMKPFISLCMIVRDESKVLRKCLESVTGVVDEIIIVDTGSEDNTKEIAKEYTCNVFDYKWDNSFANARNYASTYAKGEWILVLDADEYVDRENLHEAIEEIKQKNNNYEVFSVNVVNYTGATGEVIIEHKPTRIYRNYIGLKFYRSIHEQLRNQDKSDITYGLSSLKVYHTGYLTKVVQEKNKRSRNMSLLQEELKYGRAFDFFNLGNELRQSGEYQDALEAYINAYDKKDNTSLDWVPFCLFYMTECLIDLARFDEALKVIVDAENLYNNTVDFTYLKGLMFLIQKRYDDAKGVFLDIIYNRMETDGIIISSDYKSYLPNRRLGFIFEQEGNYEEAIKYYINALNYNKLCLDSLYRILILMKKFHSESEMVHFFSQNIINNKGTNFIKKILILALNQGLTEFSKLISYYSEDFKSNSIINTKIDIIDGNYKTLTLDKNLISNLKLALNSSIVETVDLFILYLEMDVSENRINLEEILRDTDLRFLIDLFNQQLSEIEANNLDVYFYVMQKCIIFNKLNIIDWLVGLKKFSNVNIDREIANVFFSNGYEELGIEFYEHADENYLNEDDYNQIVEWLIKQENYEEAYRILINANTRFENDFRFYKLLITIGKKLNKDIKNISKKALELFKESEWLYSNIPNNIQSNTQFDNKSTGSLVELFNKANALCKQNKDLEATEIYLELTASKEFSAVSYFKLGEIFNRSGQVMASKKYHLKAFEMDPNLTQKILNPDHPAHNYIFNNVDEHIVDCCPLCDNQGSPFSSYNAVTSIDFLEGFNPIRLWMRCDVCHHLYANSYPKNLGEILSRSSFDFNLNTNTNLFPIIGNIVSKFKELSPGNRMLEVGVGAGEMSAVAKEFLFDVTGIDIRPVYAENISKLLNIPVYSVDFHEYQAENLFDVICMGDVIEHIIDPVSSIEKASSLLNRNGVLWISTPNFESAFSLVTKDKDPMWRIIEHLNYFSFRSLKKLLEKCNFKIVDYKVSSHYNGSMEVTAVKLD
;
A
#
# COMPACT_ATOMS: atom_id res chain seq x y z
N MET A 1 21.42 -47.22 -41.32
CA MET A 1 20.17 -47.54 -40.59
C MET A 1 19.32 -46.30 -40.47
N LYS A 2 18.23 -46.20 -41.24
CA LYS A 2 17.19 -45.18 -41.04
C LYS A 2 16.45 -45.53 -39.74
N ARG A 3 16.60 -44.74 -38.68
CA ARG A 3 15.69 -44.79 -37.53
C ARG A 3 14.35 -44.22 -37.99
N SER A 4 13.34 -45.07 -38.07
CA SER A 4 11.94 -44.68 -38.26
C SER A 4 11.56 -43.71 -37.15
N ARG A 5 11.34 -42.43 -37.48
CA ARG A 5 10.59 -41.51 -36.62
C ARG A 5 9.18 -42.08 -36.51
N ILE A 6 8.88 -42.74 -35.40
CA ILE A 6 7.51 -42.98 -34.97
C ILE A 6 6.89 -41.58 -34.86
N SER A 7 5.94 -41.24 -35.73
CA SER A 7 5.19 -39.98 -35.59
C SER A 7 4.32 -40.14 -34.35
N MET A 8 4.82 -39.71 -33.19
CA MET A 8 3.95 -39.52 -32.03
C MET A 8 2.92 -38.47 -32.44
N LYS A 9 1.65 -38.83 -32.27
CA LYS A 9 0.54 -37.91 -32.50
C LYS A 9 0.74 -36.68 -31.60
N PRO A 10 0.57 -35.44 -32.11
CA PRO A 10 0.65 -34.24 -31.30
C PRO A 10 -0.27 -34.38 -30.07
N PHE A 11 0.18 -33.96 -28.90
CA PHE A 11 -0.66 -33.96 -27.71
C PHE A 11 -1.52 -32.71 -27.67
N ILE A 12 -0.94 -31.54 -27.93
CA ILE A 12 -1.64 -30.25 -27.93
C ILE A 12 -1.38 -29.44 -29.21
N SER A 13 -2.46 -28.99 -29.85
CA SER A 13 -2.42 -28.09 -31.01
C SER A 13 -2.89 -26.69 -30.61
N LEU A 14 -2.12 -25.65 -30.90
CA LEU A 14 -2.58 -24.28 -30.84
C LEU A 14 -3.41 -23.95 -32.09
N CYS A 15 -4.63 -23.47 -31.92
CA CYS A 15 -5.49 -22.96 -32.99
C CYS A 15 -5.77 -21.48 -32.78
N MET A 16 -5.42 -20.64 -33.75
CA MET A 16 -5.64 -19.19 -33.72
C MET A 16 -6.40 -18.72 -34.95
N ILE A 17 -7.23 -17.70 -34.76
CA ILE A 17 -7.78 -16.88 -35.85
C ILE A 17 -7.11 -15.51 -35.81
N VAL A 18 -6.70 -14.98 -36.96
CA VAL A 18 -5.97 -13.71 -37.04
C VAL A 18 -6.55 -12.80 -38.12
N ARG A 19 -6.44 -11.49 -37.91
CA ARG A 19 -6.70 -10.46 -38.91
C ARG A 19 -6.06 -9.12 -38.53
N ASP A 20 -5.10 -8.65 -39.32
CA ASP A 20 -4.45 -7.33 -39.14
C ASP A 20 -3.77 -7.13 -37.77
N GLU A 21 -3.10 -8.17 -37.26
CA GLU A 21 -2.49 -8.22 -35.93
C GLU A 21 -0.94 -8.27 -35.97
N SER A 22 -0.33 -7.73 -37.04
CA SER A 22 1.13 -7.79 -37.25
C SER A 22 1.98 -7.19 -36.13
N LYS A 23 1.40 -6.29 -35.32
CA LYS A 23 2.07 -5.63 -34.19
C LYS A 23 2.23 -6.51 -32.95
N VAL A 24 1.34 -7.49 -32.76
CA VAL A 24 1.23 -8.26 -31.51
C VAL A 24 1.47 -9.76 -31.72
N LEU A 25 1.14 -10.29 -32.91
CA LEU A 25 1.17 -11.72 -33.22
C LEU A 25 2.52 -12.39 -32.93
N ARG A 26 3.64 -11.69 -33.20
CA ARG A 26 4.99 -12.24 -32.98
C ARG A 26 5.21 -12.64 -31.51
N LYS A 27 4.83 -11.76 -30.57
CA LYS A 27 4.98 -11.99 -29.13
C LYS A 27 4.17 -13.21 -28.68
N CYS A 28 2.94 -13.33 -29.19
CA CYS A 28 2.08 -14.49 -28.95
C CYS A 28 2.77 -15.79 -29.40
N LEU A 29 3.21 -15.85 -30.66
CA LEU A 29 3.80 -17.05 -31.25
C LEU A 29 5.15 -17.42 -30.61
N GLU A 30 5.97 -16.45 -30.22
CA GLU A 30 7.23 -16.71 -29.47
C GLU A 30 6.97 -17.35 -28.10
N SER A 31 5.87 -17.00 -27.44
CA SER A 31 5.52 -17.51 -26.12
C SER A 31 5.10 -18.99 -26.10
N VAL A 32 4.68 -19.53 -27.25
CA VAL A 32 4.18 -20.92 -27.38
C VAL A 32 5.11 -21.82 -28.18
N THR A 33 5.97 -21.24 -29.04
CA THR A 33 6.83 -22.00 -29.95
C THR A 33 7.84 -22.87 -29.19
N GLY A 34 7.81 -24.17 -29.49
CA GLY A 34 8.66 -25.17 -28.82
C GLY A 34 8.09 -25.71 -27.51
N VAL A 35 6.89 -25.26 -27.10
CA VAL A 35 6.14 -25.81 -25.97
C VAL A 35 4.91 -26.57 -26.46
N VAL A 36 4.16 -26.03 -27.43
CA VAL A 36 3.08 -26.75 -28.12
C VAL A 36 3.60 -27.63 -29.27
N ASP A 37 2.92 -28.73 -29.56
CA ASP A 37 3.35 -29.71 -30.58
C ASP A 37 3.02 -29.26 -32.02
N GLU A 38 1.96 -28.48 -32.18
CA GLU A 38 1.43 -28.04 -33.47
C GLU A 38 0.83 -26.63 -33.36
N ILE A 39 1.10 -25.77 -34.35
CA ILE A 39 0.51 -24.42 -34.45
C ILE A 39 -0.28 -24.34 -35.75
N ILE A 40 -1.55 -23.94 -35.65
CA ILE A 40 -2.49 -23.75 -36.76
C ILE A 40 -3.01 -22.33 -36.70
N ILE A 41 -2.87 -21.62 -37.81
CA ILE A 41 -3.30 -20.23 -37.94
C ILE A 41 -4.28 -20.14 -39.10
N VAL A 42 -5.47 -19.60 -38.82
CA VAL A 42 -6.47 -19.26 -39.82
C VAL A 42 -6.53 -17.75 -39.95
N ASP A 43 -6.17 -17.23 -41.13
CA ASP A 43 -6.32 -15.82 -41.45
C ASP A 43 -7.70 -15.55 -42.04
N THR A 44 -8.41 -14.59 -41.44
CA THR A 44 -9.77 -14.21 -41.85
C THR A 44 -9.85 -13.04 -42.84
N GLY A 45 -8.71 -12.61 -43.39
CA GLY A 45 -8.58 -11.60 -44.42
C GLY A 45 -7.69 -10.41 -44.06
N SER A 46 -6.49 -10.64 -43.52
CA SER A 46 -5.50 -9.59 -43.24
C SER A 46 -5.03 -8.89 -44.53
N GLU A 47 -4.83 -7.58 -44.42
CA GLU A 47 -4.24 -6.70 -45.44
C GLU A 47 -2.81 -6.26 -45.08
N ASP A 48 -2.38 -6.48 -43.83
CA ASP A 48 -1.02 -6.21 -43.36
C ASP A 48 -0.12 -7.47 -43.38
N ASN A 49 1.09 -7.36 -42.80
CA ASN A 49 2.10 -8.42 -42.78
C ASN A 49 1.79 -9.59 -41.82
N THR A 50 0.55 -9.74 -41.35
CA THR A 50 0.16 -10.79 -40.39
C THR A 50 0.44 -12.20 -40.91
N LYS A 51 0.16 -12.47 -42.20
CA LYS A 51 0.39 -13.80 -42.81
C LYS A 51 1.87 -14.15 -42.90
N GLU A 52 2.69 -13.16 -43.23
CA GLU A 52 4.14 -13.30 -43.35
C GLU A 52 4.74 -13.69 -42.01
N ILE A 53 4.34 -13.00 -40.94
CA ILE A 53 4.76 -13.33 -39.56
C ILE A 53 4.30 -14.74 -39.20
N ALA A 54 3.04 -15.10 -39.44
CA ALA A 54 2.51 -16.44 -39.15
C ALA A 54 3.33 -17.56 -39.80
N LYS A 55 3.75 -17.37 -41.07
CA LYS A 55 4.53 -18.34 -41.86
C LYS A 55 5.96 -18.56 -41.33
N GLU A 56 6.49 -17.66 -40.51
CA GLU A 56 7.78 -17.84 -39.86
C GLU A 56 7.73 -18.93 -38.77
N TYR A 57 6.57 -19.15 -38.16
CA TYR A 57 6.40 -20.07 -37.03
C TYR A 57 5.73 -21.40 -37.41
N THR A 58 4.93 -21.44 -38.48
CA THR A 58 4.26 -22.66 -38.92
C THR A 58 4.01 -22.69 -40.43
N CYS A 59 4.00 -23.89 -41.01
CA CYS A 59 3.53 -24.11 -42.38
C CYS A 59 2.01 -24.29 -42.48
N ASN A 60 1.31 -24.43 -41.35
CA ASN A 60 -0.15 -24.62 -41.28
C ASN A 60 -0.87 -23.27 -41.17
N VAL A 61 -0.73 -22.43 -42.21
CA VAL A 61 -1.43 -21.14 -42.33
C VAL A 61 -2.51 -21.28 -43.41
N PHE A 62 -3.77 -21.08 -43.04
CA PHE A 62 -4.93 -21.28 -43.92
C PHE A 62 -5.74 -20.00 -44.07
N ASP A 63 -6.33 -19.80 -45.23
CA ASP A 63 -7.26 -18.69 -45.48
C ASP A 63 -8.69 -19.12 -45.16
N TYR A 64 -9.44 -18.23 -44.50
CA TYR A 64 -10.87 -18.36 -44.27
C TYR A 64 -11.57 -17.06 -44.69
N LYS A 65 -12.59 -17.17 -45.56
CA LYS A 65 -13.37 -16.00 -45.95
C LYS A 65 -14.28 -15.60 -44.80
N TRP A 66 -14.05 -14.43 -44.20
CA TRP A 66 -14.90 -13.90 -43.13
C TRP A 66 -16.38 -13.92 -43.52
N ASP A 67 -17.18 -14.65 -42.74
CA ASP A 67 -18.61 -14.88 -42.95
C ASP A 67 -19.48 -14.35 -41.80
N ASN A 68 -18.95 -13.39 -41.04
CA ASN A 68 -19.61 -12.82 -39.85
C ASN A 68 -19.80 -13.81 -38.69
N SER A 69 -18.89 -14.78 -38.53
CA SER A 69 -18.91 -15.71 -37.40
C SER A 69 -17.51 -16.07 -36.94
N PHE A 70 -17.15 -15.65 -35.72
CA PHE A 70 -15.90 -16.09 -35.10
C PHE A 70 -15.90 -17.61 -34.85
N ALA A 71 -17.06 -18.16 -34.43
CA ALA A 71 -17.22 -19.61 -34.22
C ALA A 71 -16.91 -20.42 -35.46
N ASN A 72 -17.36 -19.96 -36.64
CA ASN A 72 -17.09 -20.68 -37.87
C ASN A 72 -15.59 -20.68 -38.20
N ALA A 73 -14.91 -19.55 -38.00
CA ALA A 73 -13.46 -19.47 -38.18
C ALA A 73 -12.68 -20.35 -37.17
N ARG A 74 -13.03 -20.34 -35.88
CA ARG A 74 -12.40 -21.21 -34.86
C ARG A 74 -12.65 -22.69 -35.13
N ASN A 75 -13.87 -23.04 -35.51
CA ASN A 75 -14.23 -24.40 -35.90
C ASN A 75 -13.54 -24.84 -37.20
N TYR A 76 -13.26 -23.92 -38.13
CA TYR A 76 -12.48 -24.21 -39.33
C TYR A 76 -11.01 -24.50 -38.96
N ALA A 77 -10.43 -23.70 -38.07
CA ALA A 77 -9.08 -23.92 -37.55
C ALA A 77 -8.93 -25.31 -36.89
N SER A 78 -9.89 -25.71 -36.05
CA SER A 78 -9.84 -27.00 -35.36
C SER A 78 -9.88 -28.21 -36.29
N THR A 79 -10.43 -28.10 -37.51
CA THR A 79 -10.43 -29.21 -38.48
C THR A 79 -9.03 -29.63 -38.95
N TYR A 80 -8.04 -28.75 -38.80
CA TYR A 80 -6.64 -29.04 -39.16
C TYR A 80 -5.83 -29.59 -37.98
N ALA A 81 -6.36 -29.50 -36.75
CA ALA A 81 -5.68 -29.91 -35.53
C ALA A 81 -5.57 -31.43 -35.43
N LYS A 82 -4.35 -31.91 -35.17
CA LYS A 82 -4.05 -33.34 -34.95
C LYS A 82 -3.83 -33.68 -33.48
N GLY A 83 -3.70 -32.66 -32.63
CA GLY A 83 -3.61 -32.72 -31.18
C GLY A 83 -4.76 -33.50 -30.54
N GLU A 84 -4.49 -34.17 -29.44
CA GLU A 84 -5.55 -34.66 -28.55
C GLU A 84 -6.33 -33.49 -27.94
N TRP A 85 -5.61 -32.43 -27.58
CA TRP A 85 -6.12 -31.19 -27.03
C TRP A 85 -5.89 -30.03 -27.98
N ILE A 86 -6.78 -29.04 -27.93
CA ILE A 86 -6.65 -27.77 -28.63
C ILE A 86 -6.53 -26.66 -27.60
N LEU A 87 -5.48 -25.85 -27.71
CA LEU A 87 -5.35 -24.56 -27.05
C LEU A 87 -5.81 -23.47 -28.02
N VAL A 88 -6.60 -22.53 -27.53
CA VAL A 88 -7.05 -21.35 -28.28
C VAL A 88 -6.45 -20.11 -27.65
N LEU A 89 -5.79 -19.28 -28.46
CA LEU A 89 -5.32 -17.96 -28.04
C LEU A 89 -5.70 -16.92 -29.09
N ASP A 90 -5.91 -15.69 -28.63
CA ASP A 90 -6.07 -14.52 -29.49
C ASP A 90 -4.68 -13.89 -29.77
N ALA A 91 -4.54 -13.11 -30.84
CA ALA A 91 -3.24 -12.66 -31.33
C ALA A 91 -2.51 -11.67 -30.39
N ASP A 92 -3.27 -11.02 -29.50
CA ASP A 92 -2.83 -10.07 -28.47
C ASP A 92 -2.66 -10.72 -27.08
N GLU A 93 -2.77 -12.04 -27.01
CA GLU A 93 -2.51 -12.86 -25.82
C GLU A 93 -1.14 -13.54 -25.89
N TYR A 94 -0.50 -13.76 -24.74
CA TYR A 94 0.73 -14.55 -24.63
C TYR A 94 0.77 -15.29 -23.29
N VAL A 95 1.64 -16.28 -23.17
CA VAL A 95 1.79 -17.10 -21.96
C VAL A 95 3.20 -17.06 -21.42
N ASP A 96 3.38 -17.43 -20.14
CA ASP A 96 4.69 -17.83 -19.66
C ASP A 96 5.02 -19.26 -20.14
N ARG A 97 6.24 -19.46 -20.63
CA ARG A 97 6.64 -20.73 -21.28
C ARG A 97 6.73 -21.88 -20.29
N GLU A 98 7.19 -21.61 -19.06
CA GLU A 98 7.33 -22.62 -18.02
C GLU A 98 5.96 -23.03 -17.50
N ASN A 99 5.10 -22.05 -17.22
CA ASN A 99 3.72 -22.29 -16.79
C ASN A 99 2.88 -23.03 -17.86
N LEU A 100 3.07 -22.73 -19.15
CA LEU A 100 2.43 -23.50 -20.22
C LEU A 100 2.89 -24.96 -20.24
N HIS A 101 4.19 -25.21 -20.04
CA HIS A 101 4.71 -26.57 -19.96
C HIS A 101 4.14 -27.33 -18.75
N GLU A 102 4.09 -26.70 -17.57
CA GLU A 102 3.48 -27.25 -16.36
C GLU A 102 2.01 -27.60 -16.56
N ALA A 103 1.23 -26.69 -17.14
CA ALA A 103 -0.19 -26.93 -17.44
C ALA A 103 -0.39 -28.10 -18.41
N ILE A 104 0.49 -28.27 -19.41
CA ILE A 104 0.46 -29.42 -20.31
C ILE A 104 0.75 -30.72 -19.55
N GLU A 105 1.75 -30.73 -18.66
CA GLU A 105 2.05 -31.90 -17.82
C GLU A 105 0.93 -32.23 -16.84
N GLU A 106 0.27 -31.23 -16.26
CA GLU A 106 -0.94 -31.37 -15.45
C GLU A 106 -2.04 -32.12 -16.23
N ILE A 107 -2.31 -31.68 -17.46
CA ILE A 107 -3.34 -32.28 -18.33
C ILE A 107 -2.98 -33.73 -18.71
N LYS A 108 -1.68 -34.07 -18.83
CA LYS A 108 -1.17 -35.42 -19.15
C LYS A 108 -1.29 -36.42 -18.00
N GLN A 109 -1.34 -35.99 -16.74
CA GLN A 109 -1.37 -36.91 -15.61
C GLN A 109 -2.65 -37.79 -15.59
N LYS A 110 -2.47 -39.10 -15.36
CA LYS A 110 -3.53 -40.13 -15.48
C LYS A 110 -4.55 -40.05 -14.34
N ASN A 111 -5.57 -39.21 -14.51
CA ASN A 111 -6.93 -39.32 -13.95
C ASN A 111 -7.87 -38.22 -14.48
N ASN A 112 -7.53 -37.62 -15.62
CA ASN A 112 -8.22 -36.43 -16.13
C ASN A 112 -9.53 -36.78 -16.85
N ASN A 113 -10.64 -36.73 -16.11
CA ASN A 113 -12.01 -36.93 -16.61
C ASN A 113 -12.60 -35.67 -17.26
N TYR A 114 -11.84 -34.59 -17.40
CA TYR A 114 -12.34 -33.34 -17.99
C TYR A 114 -12.22 -33.35 -19.53
N GLU A 115 -13.13 -32.65 -20.17
CA GLU A 115 -13.17 -32.45 -21.63
C GLU A 115 -12.73 -31.04 -22.02
N VAL A 116 -12.82 -30.11 -21.08
CA VAL A 116 -12.53 -28.69 -21.24
C VAL A 116 -11.80 -28.17 -20.01
N PHE A 117 -10.84 -27.28 -20.22
CA PHE A 117 -10.23 -26.47 -19.16
C PHE A 117 -10.45 -24.98 -19.38
N SER A 118 -10.93 -24.34 -18.31
CA SER A 118 -10.82 -22.89 -18.15
C SER A 118 -9.41 -22.53 -17.66
N VAL A 119 -8.91 -21.38 -18.09
CA VAL A 119 -7.56 -20.88 -17.76
C VAL A 119 -7.67 -19.48 -17.18
N ASN A 120 -6.73 -19.05 -16.36
CA ASN A 120 -6.76 -17.68 -15.84
C ASN A 120 -6.25 -16.68 -16.88
N VAL A 121 -7.10 -15.81 -17.40
CA VAL A 121 -6.70 -14.71 -18.30
C VAL A 121 -6.54 -13.43 -17.49
N VAL A 122 -5.31 -12.96 -17.41
CA VAL A 122 -4.88 -11.73 -16.75
C VAL A 122 -4.88 -10.60 -17.77
N ASN A 123 -5.83 -9.68 -17.65
CA ASN A 123 -5.96 -8.51 -18.52
C ASN A 123 -5.30 -7.32 -17.85
N TYR A 124 -4.32 -6.72 -18.52
CA TYR A 124 -3.73 -5.46 -18.09
C TYR A 124 -4.53 -4.32 -18.72
N THR A 125 -5.22 -3.54 -17.90
CA THR A 125 -5.99 -2.36 -18.31
C THR A 125 -5.38 -1.09 -17.74
N GLY A 126 -5.78 0.06 -18.30
CA GLY A 126 -5.17 1.36 -18.03
C GLY A 126 -4.09 1.73 -19.05
N ALA A 127 -3.58 2.95 -18.99
CA ALA A 127 -2.66 3.48 -20.01
C ALA A 127 -1.29 2.77 -19.98
N THR A 128 -0.95 2.11 -18.86
CA THR A 128 0.31 1.41 -18.63
C THR A 128 0.15 0.00 -18.06
N GLY A 129 -1.07 -0.52 -17.96
CA GLY A 129 -1.36 -1.86 -17.42
C GLY A 129 -1.45 -1.89 -15.89
N GLU A 130 -1.79 -0.76 -15.28
CA GLU A 130 -1.84 -0.57 -13.83
C GLU A 130 -3.05 -1.22 -13.15
N VAL A 131 -4.04 -1.71 -13.90
CA VAL A 131 -5.20 -2.42 -13.36
C VAL A 131 -5.22 -3.83 -13.92
N ILE A 132 -5.40 -4.82 -13.05
CA ILE A 132 -5.48 -6.23 -13.42
C ILE A 132 -6.94 -6.70 -13.31
N ILE A 133 -7.48 -7.20 -14.42
CA ILE A 133 -8.79 -7.86 -14.45
C ILE A 133 -8.56 -9.33 -14.81
N GLU A 134 -9.08 -10.23 -13.98
CA GLU A 134 -8.94 -11.66 -14.18
C GLU A 134 -10.29 -12.27 -14.57
N HIS A 135 -10.28 -13.17 -15.55
CA HIS A 135 -11.44 -14.01 -15.83
C HIS A 135 -10.97 -15.40 -16.25
N LYS A 136 -11.87 -16.39 -16.18
CA LYS A 136 -11.55 -17.80 -16.43
C LYS A 136 -12.27 -18.37 -17.65
N PRO A 137 -11.96 -17.90 -18.88
CA PRO A 137 -12.59 -18.41 -20.06
C PRO A 137 -12.09 -19.83 -20.38
N THR A 138 -12.93 -20.59 -21.08
CA THR A 138 -12.55 -21.84 -21.70
C THR A 138 -11.52 -21.58 -22.81
N ARG A 139 -10.29 -22.09 -22.64
CA ARG A 139 -9.22 -21.95 -23.64
C ARG A 139 -8.63 -23.28 -24.11
N ILE A 140 -8.84 -24.38 -23.38
CA ILE A 140 -8.32 -25.70 -23.75
C ILE A 140 -9.47 -26.71 -23.84
N TYR A 141 -9.55 -27.50 -24.91
CA TYR A 141 -10.60 -28.52 -25.07
C TYR A 141 -10.15 -29.74 -25.87
N ARG A 142 -10.83 -30.88 -25.68
CA ARG A 142 -10.53 -32.12 -26.40
C ARG A 142 -10.99 -32.06 -27.86
N ASN A 143 -10.11 -32.44 -28.79
CA ASN A 143 -10.35 -32.38 -30.23
C ASN A 143 -11.36 -33.44 -30.73
N TYR A 144 -11.55 -34.57 -30.02
CA TYR A 144 -12.24 -35.76 -30.55
C TYR A 144 -13.69 -35.96 -30.11
N ILE A 145 -14.28 -35.07 -29.31
CA ILE A 145 -15.59 -35.29 -28.65
C ILE A 145 -16.71 -34.44 -29.29
N GLY A 146 -16.58 -34.07 -30.56
CA GLY A 146 -17.62 -33.31 -31.25
C GLY A 146 -17.87 -31.90 -30.71
N LEU A 147 -16.98 -31.38 -29.86
CA LEU A 147 -17.05 -30.04 -29.30
C LEU A 147 -16.87 -29.00 -30.42
N LYS A 148 -17.81 -28.05 -30.49
CA LYS A 148 -17.74 -26.92 -31.44
C LYS A 148 -18.12 -25.61 -30.77
N PHE A 149 -17.50 -24.54 -31.24
CA PHE A 149 -17.91 -23.19 -30.92
C PHE A 149 -19.25 -22.89 -31.62
N TYR A 150 -20.14 -22.19 -30.94
CA TYR A 150 -21.37 -21.66 -31.49
C TYR A 150 -21.56 -20.19 -31.07
N ARG A 151 -22.47 -19.49 -31.76
CA ARG A 151 -22.66 -18.03 -31.77
C ARG A 151 -21.61 -17.30 -32.61
N SER A 152 -22.05 -16.26 -33.29
CA SER A 152 -21.23 -15.42 -34.17
C SER A 152 -20.21 -14.55 -33.41
N ILE A 153 -20.51 -14.20 -32.16
CA ILE A 153 -19.68 -13.44 -31.19
C ILE A 153 -19.92 -13.95 -29.76
N HIS A 154 -18.96 -13.73 -28.86
CA HIS A 154 -18.94 -14.30 -27.49
C HIS A 154 -19.20 -15.81 -27.53
N GLU A 155 -18.38 -16.47 -28.33
CA GLU A 155 -18.53 -17.87 -28.70
C GLU A 155 -18.50 -18.76 -27.46
N GLN A 156 -19.33 -19.79 -27.44
CA GLN A 156 -19.34 -20.81 -26.39
C GLN A 156 -19.07 -22.18 -26.98
N LEU A 157 -18.43 -23.06 -26.21
CA LEU A 157 -18.19 -24.43 -26.61
C LEU A 157 -19.38 -25.32 -26.21
N ARG A 158 -19.82 -26.20 -27.12
CA ARG A 158 -20.91 -27.15 -26.85
C ARG A 158 -20.64 -28.49 -27.51
N ASN A 159 -21.12 -29.57 -26.90
CA ASN A 159 -21.20 -30.87 -27.56
C ASN A 159 -22.31 -30.87 -28.61
N GLN A 160 -22.05 -31.45 -29.79
CA GLN A 160 -23.01 -31.51 -30.89
C GLN A 160 -24.27 -32.31 -30.54
N ASP A 161 -24.13 -33.34 -29.70
CA ASP A 161 -25.24 -34.13 -29.19
C ASP A 161 -25.99 -33.46 -28.01
N LYS A 162 -25.52 -32.28 -27.59
CA LYS A 162 -26.04 -31.49 -26.46
C LYS A 162 -25.88 -32.15 -25.09
N SER A 163 -25.03 -33.18 -24.96
CA SER A 163 -24.65 -33.72 -23.66
C SER A 163 -23.85 -32.71 -22.83
N ASP A 164 -23.83 -32.91 -21.51
CA ASP A 164 -23.09 -32.08 -20.57
C ASP A 164 -21.58 -32.25 -20.78
N ILE A 165 -20.85 -31.15 -20.64
CA ILE A 165 -19.40 -31.09 -20.76
C ILE A 165 -18.80 -31.11 -19.36
N THR A 166 -17.74 -31.89 -19.18
CA THR A 166 -16.95 -31.90 -17.94
C THR A 166 -15.87 -30.82 -17.98
N TYR A 167 -15.91 -29.90 -17.01
CA TYR A 167 -14.99 -28.75 -16.92
C TYR A 167 -13.96 -28.93 -15.80
N GLY A 168 -12.69 -28.68 -16.13
CA GLY A 168 -11.59 -28.52 -15.18
C GLY A 168 -11.06 -27.09 -15.16
N LEU A 169 -10.29 -26.75 -14.13
CA LEU A 169 -9.50 -25.52 -14.08
C LEU A 169 -8.04 -25.89 -14.30
N SER A 170 -7.37 -25.24 -15.25
CA SER A 170 -5.94 -25.44 -15.49
C SER A 170 -5.12 -24.40 -14.73
N SER A 171 -3.91 -24.78 -14.34
CA SER A 171 -2.89 -23.85 -13.81
C SER A 171 -2.37 -22.83 -14.83
N LEU A 172 -2.74 -22.93 -16.11
CA LEU A 172 -2.31 -22.02 -17.17
C LEU A 172 -2.78 -20.58 -16.91
N LYS A 173 -1.83 -19.65 -17.01
CA LYS A 173 -2.05 -18.20 -17.04
C LYS A 173 -1.80 -17.66 -18.44
N VAL A 174 -2.77 -16.89 -18.93
CA VAL A 174 -2.72 -16.17 -20.20
C VAL A 174 -2.71 -14.68 -19.92
N TYR A 175 -1.82 -13.95 -20.56
CA TYR A 175 -1.65 -12.51 -20.38
C TYR A 175 -2.18 -11.78 -21.61
N HIS A 176 -3.15 -10.88 -21.42
CA HIS A 176 -3.78 -10.13 -22.49
C HIS A 176 -3.36 -8.65 -22.44
N THR A 177 -2.82 -8.14 -23.54
CA THR A 177 -2.27 -6.77 -23.66
C THR A 177 -3.06 -5.84 -24.58
N GLY A 178 -4.19 -6.30 -25.13
CA GLY A 178 -4.99 -5.58 -26.13
C GLY A 178 -5.58 -4.23 -25.67
N TYR A 179 -5.63 -3.98 -24.36
CA TYR A 179 -6.19 -2.74 -23.78
C TYR A 179 -5.20 -1.57 -23.63
N LEU A 180 -3.92 -1.76 -24.00
CA LEU A 180 -2.86 -0.80 -23.66
C LEU A 180 -2.73 0.43 -24.58
N THR A 181 -3.34 0.49 -25.78
CA THR A 181 -3.60 1.76 -26.54
C THR A 181 -4.15 1.55 -27.98
N LYS A 182 -5.35 2.09 -28.30
CA LYS A 182 -5.65 3.16 -29.30
C LYS A 182 -7.12 3.13 -29.78
N VAL A 183 -7.80 4.25 -29.49
CA VAL A 183 -9.21 4.62 -29.77
C VAL A 183 -9.68 4.47 -31.22
N VAL A 184 -8.78 4.37 -32.20
CA VAL A 184 -9.14 4.34 -33.63
C VAL A 184 -9.48 2.92 -34.13
N GLN A 185 -8.82 1.87 -33.61
CA GLN A 185 -9.17 0.48 -33.96
C GLN A 185 -10.44 0.01 -33.23
N GLU A 186 -10.70 0.55 -32.04
CA GLU A 186 -11.88 0.21 -31.24
C GLU A 186 -13.19 0.61 -31.92
N LYS A 187 -13.27 1.80 -32.55
CA LYS A 187 -14.52 2.27 -33.18
C LYS A 187 -15.02 1.29 -34.26
N ASN A 188 -14.13 0.80 -35.13
CA ASN A 188 -14.51 -0.15 -36.18
C ASN A 188 -14.78 -1.56 -35.62
N LYS A 189 -14.00 -2.02 -34.62
CA LYS A 189 -14.23 -3.31 -33.93
C LYS A 189 -15.60 -3.30 -33.22
N ARG A 190 -15.95 -2.22 -32.51
CA ARG A 190 -17.23 -2.04 -31.79
C ARG A 190 -18.43 -2.05 -32.74
N SER A 191 -18.41 -1.28 -33.83
CA SER A 191 -19.53 -1.26 -34.79
C SER A 191 -19.81 -2.64 -35.39
N ARG A 192 -18.76 -3.42 -35.72
CA ARG A 192 -18.92 -4.80 -36.18
C ARG A 192 -19.50 -5.69 -35.08
N ASN A 193 -18.91 -5.66 -33.89
CA ASN A 193 -19.34 -6.49 -32.76
C ASN A 193 -20.82 -6.24 -32.41
N MET A 194 -21.24 -4.98 -32.40
CA MET A 194 -22.63 -4.58 -32.17
C MET A 194 -23.58 -5.16 -33.23
N SER A 195 -23.20 -5.14 -34.51
CA SER A 195 -24.00 -5.74 -35.57
C SER A 195 -24.16 -7.26 -35.42
N LEU A 196 -23.11 -7.98 -35.03
CA LEU A 196 -23.18 -9.42 -34.77
C LEU A 196 -24.05 -9.71 -33.55
N LEU A 197 -23.91 -8.91 -32.49
CA LEU A 197 -24.69 -9.05 -31.27
C LEU A 197 -26.18 -8.79 -31.51
N GLN A 198 -26.54 -7.81 -32.35
CA GLN A 198 -27.92 -7.56 -32.76
C GLN A 198 -28.56 -8.76 -33.47
N GLU A 199 -27.79 -9.52 -34.26
CA GLU A 199 -28.26 -10.77 -34.87
C GLU A 199 -28.48 -11.85 -33.79
N GLU A 200 -27.58 -12.00 -32.83
CA GLU A 200 -27.75 -12.94 -31.70
C GLU A 200 -28.93 -12.56 -30.78
N LEU A 201 -29.19 -11.27 -30.58
CA LEU A 201 -30.30 -10.78 -29.76
C LEU A 201 -31.68 -11.17 -30.29
N LYS A 202 -31.81 -11.49 -31.59
CA LYS A 202 -33.07 -12.00 -32.17
C LYS A 202 -33.55 -13.29 -31.50
N TYR A 203 -32.64 -14.05 -30.90
CA TYR A 203 -32.96 -15.27 -30.14
C TYR A 203 -33.41 -14.97 -28.70
N GLY A 204 -33.14 -13.77 -28.18
CA GLY A 204 -33.66 -13.27 -26.89
C GLY A 204 -33.22 -14.04 -25.65
N ARG A 205 -32.02 -14.65 -25.66
CA ARG A 205 -31.49 -15.43 -24.52
C ARG A 205 -30.87 -14.50 -23.47
N ALA A 206 -30.86 -14.93 -22.22
CA ALA A 206 -30.27 -14.19 -21.09
C ALA A 206 -28.83 -13.73 -21.36
N PHE A 207 -28.00 -14.64 -21.87
CA PHE A 207 -26.59 -14.34 -22.19
C PHE A 207 -26.43 -13.31 -23.32
N ASP A 208 -27.39 -13.21 -24.26
CA ASP A 208 -27.34 -12.18 -25.31
C ASP A 208 -27.53 -10.78 -24.70
N PHE A 209 -28.47 -10.64 -23.77
CA PHE A 209 -28.71 -9.39 -23.04
C PHE A 209 -27.52 -9.02 -22.13
N PHE A 210 -26.88 -9.99 -21.48
CA PHE A 210 -25.68 -9.72 -20.68
C PHE A 210 -24.55 -9.13 -21.54
N ASN A 211 -24.31 -9.72 -22.72
CA ASN A 211 -23.30 -9.20 -23.64
C ASN A 211 -23.69 -7.84 -24.22
N LEU A 212 -24.99 -7.57 -24.42
CA LEU A 212 -25.48 -6.23 -24.80
C LEU A 212 -25.17 -5.21 -23.71
N GLY A 213 -25.41 -5.55 -22.44
CA GLY A 213 -25.03 -4.72 -21.32
C GLY A 213 -23.52 -4.41 -21.30
N ASN A 214 -22.67 -5.41 -21.56
CA ASN A 214 -21.21 -5.22 -21.60
C ASN A 214 -20.77 -4.22 -22.69
N GLU A 215 -21.38 -4.27 -23.88
CA GLU A 215 -21.06 -3.36 -24.99
C GLU A 215 -21.59 -1.93 -24.74
N LEU A 216 -22.82 -1.79 -24.22
CA LEU A 216 -23.41 -0.50 -23.86
C LEU A 216 -22.64 0.17 -22.72
N ARG A 217 -22.26 -0.59 -21.68
CA ARG A 217 -21.45 -0.09 -20.56
C ARG A 217 -20.09 0.42 -21.04
N GLN A 218 -19.40 -0.30 -21.92
CA GLN A 218 -18.14 0.14 -22.53
C GLN A 218 -18.30 1.38 -23.43
N SER A 219 -19.51 1.67 -23.87
CA SER A 219 -19.86 2.86 -24.66
C SER A 219 -20.32 4.04 -23.80
N GLY A 220 -20.41 3.85 -22.47
CA GLY A 220 -20.87 4.86 -21.51
C GLY A 220 -22.40 5.01 -21.43
N GLU A 221 -23.15 4.13 -22.09
CA GLU A 221 -24.62 4.13 -22.12
C GLU A 221 -25.17 3.36 -20.90
N TYR A 222 -24.94 3.89 -19.69
CA TYR A 222 -25.16 3.16 -18.43
C TYR A 222 -26.63 2.79 -18.17
N GLN A 223 -27.58 3.63 -18.55
CA GLN A 223 -29.00 3.35 -18.37
C GLN A 223 -29.46 2.18 -19.25
N ASP A 224 -29.11 2.19 -20.54
CA ASP A 224 -29.45 1.12 -21.46
C ASP A 224 -28.70 -0.18 -21.10
N ALA A 225 -27.45 -0.06 -20.64
CA ALA A 225 -26.69 -1.19 -20.12
C ALA A 225 -27.38 -1.83 -18.91
N LEU A 226 -27.83 -1.02 -17.95
CA LEU A 226 -28.57 -1.50 -16.78
C LEU A 226 -29.86 -2.22 -17.19
N GLU A 227 -30.62 -1.69 -18.14
CA GLU A 227 -31.83 -2.36 -18.66
C GLU A 227 -31.50 -3.69 -19.33
N ALA A 228 -30.41 -3.75 -20.09
CA ALA A 228 -29.94 -5.00 -20.69
C ALA A 228 -29.54 -6.02 -19.61
N TYR A 229 -28.82 -5.61 -18.58
CA TYR A 229 -28.44 -6.52 -17.49
C TYR A 229 -29.64 -6.99 -16.65
N ILE A 230 -30.62 -6.12 -16.37
CA ILE A 230 -31.88 -6.52 -15.71
C ILE A 230 -32.58 -7.59 -16.55
N ASN A 231 -32.73 -7.36 -17.87
CA ASN A 231 -33.31 -8.34 -18.78
C ASN A 231 -32.52 -9.66 -18.81
N ALA A 232 -31.19 -9.59 -18.76
CA ALA A 232 -30.34 -10.77 -18.68
C ALA A 232 -30.60 -11.54 -17.38
N TYR A 233 -30.61 -10.84 -16.25
CA TYR A 233 -30.81 -11.43 -14.93
C TYR A 233 -32.21 -12.03 -14.79
N ASP A 234 -33.26 -11.38 -15.31
CA ASP A 234 -34.64 -11.89 -15.24
C ASP A 234 -34.85 -13.15 -16.10
N LYS A 235 -34.12 -13.26 -17.21
CA LYS A 235 -34.21 -14.39 -18.13
C LYS A 235 -33.25 -15.54 -17.81
N LYS A 236 -32.38 -15.39 -16.81
CA LYS A 236 -31.38 -16.41 -16.48
C LYS A 236 -32.05 -17.70 -16.03
N ASP A 237 -31.51 -18.84 -16.46
CA ASP A 237 -32.01 -20.14 -16.06
C ASP A 237 -31.62 -20.49 -14.60
N ASN A 238 -30.42 -20.08 -14.18
CA ASN A 238 -29.86 -20.37 -12.86
C ASN A 238 -28.89 -19.24 -12.43
N THR A 239 -28.83 -18.95 -11.13
CA THR A 239 -27.85 -18.02 -10.54
C THR A 239 -26.43 -18.59 -10.53
N SER A 240 -26.24 -19.91 -10.63
CA SER A 240 -24.93 -20.55 -10.65
C SER A 240 -24.19 -20.44 -12.00
N LEU A 241 -24.77 -19.75 -12.99
CA LEU A 241 -24.12 -19.54 -14.29
C LEU A 241 -22.98 -18.54 -14.14
N ASP A 242 -21.81 -18.85 -14.70
CA ASP A 242 -20.58 -18.07 -14.51
C ASP A 242 -20.72 -16.57 -14.79
N TRP A 243 -21.57 -16.17 -15.76
CA TRP A 243 -21.76 -14.78 -16.14
C TRP A 243 -22.70 -14.00 -15.19
N VAL A 244 -23.47 -14.67 -14.34
CA VAL A 244 -24.47 -14.03 -13.47
C VAL A 244 -23.84 -13.17 -12.36
N PRO A 245 -22.79 -13.61 -11.63
CA PRO A 245 -22.08 -12.73 -10.70
C PRO A 245 -21.52 -11.47 -11.39
N PHE A 246 -20.97 -11.59 -12.61
CA PHE A 246 -20.51 -10.43 -13.39
C PHE A 246 -21.68 -9.51 -13.78
N CYS A 247 -22.83 -10.08 -14.15
CA CYS A 247 -24.04 -9.32 -14.46
C CYS A 247 -24.46 -8.46 -13.26
N LEU A 248 -24.52 -9.05 -12.06
CA LEU A 248 -24.85 -8.29 -10.85
C LEU A 248 -23.80 -7.24 -10.52
N PHE A 249 -22.51 -7.57 -10.65
CA PHE A 249 -21.42 -6.61 -10.45
C PHE A 249 -21.57 -5.39 -11.38
N TYR A 250 -21.77 -5.61 -12.68
CA TYR A 250 -21.94 -4.53 -13.65
C TYR A 250 -23.26 -3.79 -13.52
N MET A 251 -24.33 -4.44 -13.06
CA MET A 251 -25.57 -3.75 -12.65
C MET A 251 -25.30 -2.78 -11.52
N THR A 252 -24.56 -3.20 -10.49
CA THR A 252 -24.18 -2.35 -9.37
C THR A 252 -23.30 -1.18 -9.83
N GLU A 253 -22.30 -1.40 -10.69
CA GLU A 253 -21.50 -0.31 -11.27
C GLU A 253 -22.38 0.69 -12.02
N CYS A 254 -23.26 0.24 -12.92
CA CYS A 254 -24.17 1.13 -13.66
C CYS A 254 -25.08 1.92 -12.71
N LEU A 255 -25.59 1.30 -11.64
CA LEU A 255 -26.41 1.99 -10.64
C LEU A 255 -25.60 3.05 -9.88
N ILE A 256 -24.33 2.78 -9.56
CA ILE A 256 -23.42 3.75 -8.92
C ILE A 256 -23.15 4.92 -9.87
N ASP A 257 -22.83 4.65 -11.15
CA ASP A 257 -22.58 5.68 -12.17
C ASP A 257 -23.81 6.55 -12.45
N LEU A 258 -25.02 5.98 -12.34
CA LEU A 258 -26.29 6.70 -12.43
C LEU A 258 -26.71 7.39 -11.12
N ALA A 259 -25.86 7.36 -10.08
CA ALA A 259 -26.13 7.87 -8.73
C ALA A 259 -27.39 7.27 -8.05
N ARG A 260 -27.80 6.05 -8.46
CA ARG A 260 -28.94 5.29 -7.90
C ARG A 260 -28.50 4.40 -6.73
N PHE A 261 -27.89 5.03 -5.73
CA PHE A 261 -27.18 4.35 -4.64
C PHE A 261 -28.06 3.40 -3.79
N ASP A 262 -29.31 3.78 -3.52
CA ASP A 262 -30.26 2.94 -2.78
C ASP A 262 -30.56 1.61 -3.50
N GLU A 263 -30.58 1.63 -4.82
CA GLU A 263 -30.78 0.42 -5.63
C GLU A 263 -29.49 -0.38 -5.75
N ALA A 264 -28.35 0.29 -5.92
CA ALA A 264 -27.04 -0.36 -5.91
C ALA A 264 -26.83 -1.16 -4.60
N LEU A 265 -27.17 -0.55 -3.45
CA LEU A 265 -27.02 -1.17 -2.15
C LEU A 265 -27.91 -2.42 -1.99
N LYS A 266 -29.13 -2.41 -2.51
CA LYS A 266 -29.99 -3.62 -2.52
C LYS A 266 -29.37 -4.75 -3.32
N VAL A 267 -28.86 -4.44 -4.52
CA VAL A 267 -28.18 -5.43 -5.37
C VAL A 267 -26.95 -5.98 -4.68
N ILE A 268 -26.16 -5.13 -4.00
CA ILE A 268 -24.99 -5.54 -3.21
C ILE A 268 -25.41 -6.52 -2.11
N VAL A 269 -26.40 -6.17 -1.29
CA VAL A 269 -26.86 -7.01 -0.18
C VAL A 269 -27.37 -8.37 -0.68
N ASP A 270 -28.15 -8.38 -1.77
CA ASP A 270 -28.64 -9.62 -2.38
C ASP A 270 -27.48 -10.46 -2.93
N ALA A 271 -26.49 -9.82 -3.55
CA ALA A 271 -25.33 -10.49 -4.11
C ALA A 271 -24.37 -11.03 -3.04
N GLU A 272 -24.14 -10.31 -1.94
CA GLU A 272 -23.36 -10.79 -0.78
C GLU A 272 -24.01 -12.03 -0.15
N ASN A 273 -25.34 -12.11 -0.14
CA ASN A 273 -26.06 -13.30 0.31
C ASN A 273 -25.90 -14.50 -0.65
N LEU A 274 -25.83 -14.25 -1.96
CA LEU A 274 -25.67 -15.29 -2.97
C LEU A 274 -24.21 -15.77 -3.10
N TYR A 275 -23.25 -14.86 -2.93
CA TYR A 275 -21.82 -15.08 -3.15
C TYR A 275 -21.00 -14.69 -1.91
N ASN A 276 -21.37 -15.23 -0.76
CA ASN A 276 -20.85 -14.90 0.57
C ASN A 276 -19.34 -15.11 0.79
N ASN A 277 -18.63 -15.74 -0.15
CA ASN A 277 -17.19 -15.96 -0.10
C ASN A 277 -16.41 -15.02 -1.03
N THR A 278 -17.04 -13.97 -1.58
CA THR A 278 -16.42 -13.03 -2.52
C THR A 278 -16.30 -11.64 -1.92
N VAL A 279 -15.23 -10.91 -2.26
CA VAL A 279 -14.97 -9.56 -1.74
C VAL A 279 -15.51 -8.45 -2.66
N ASP A 280 -15.83 -8.79 -3.90
CA ASP A 280 -16.09 -7.83 -4.99
C ASP A 280 -17.26 -6.89 -4.68
N PHE A 281 -18.36 -7.42 -4.12
CA PHE A 281 -19.54 -6.62 -3.75
C PHE A 281 -19.29 -5.75 -2.52
N THR A 282 -18.54 -6.25 -1.54
CA THR A 282 -18.11 -5.47 -0.37
C THR A 282 -17.19 -4.32 -0.79
N TYR A 283 -16.30 -4.55 -1.76
CA TYR A 283 -15.49 -3.48 -2.36
C TYR A 283 -16.37 -2.44 -3.06
N LEU A 284 -17.37 -2.84 -3.85
CA LEU A 284 -18.32 -1.92 -4.48
C LEU A 284 -19.11 -1.11 -3.45
N LYS A 285 -19.47 -1.71 -2.30
CA LYS A 285 -20.10 -0.99 -1.17
C LYS A 285 -19.20 0.12 -0.64
N GLY A 286 -17.92 -0.18 -0.40
CA GLY A 286 -16.94 0.81 0.03
C GLY A 286 -16.72 1.91 -1.01
N LEU A 287 -16.66 1.55 -2.30
CA LEU A 287 -16.52 2.50 -3.40
C LEU A 287 -17.74 3.42 -3.53
N MET A 288 -18.95 2.88 -3.39
CA MET A 288 -20.19 3.64 -3.36
C MET A 288 -20.16 4.69 -2.24
N PHE A 289 -19.81 4.29 -1.01
CA PHE A 289 -19.67 5.23 0.10
C PHE A 289 -18.61 6.30 -0.16
N LEU A 290 -17.48 5.93 -0.78
CA LEU A 290 -16.44 6.88 -1.14
C LEU A 290 -16.92 7.93 -2.15
N ILE A 291 -17.66 7.52 -3.18
CA ILE A 291 -18.26 8.42 -4.19
C ILE A 291 -19.25 9.38 -3.54
N GLN A 292 -20.06 8.89 -2.58
CA GLN A 292 -20.95 9.71 -1.76
C GLN A 292 -20.22 10.61 -0.75
N LYS A 293 -18.87 10.65 -0.75
CA LYS A 293 -18.03 11.38 0.20
C LYS A 293 -18.25 10.95 1.66
N ARG A 294 -18.77 9.74 1.89
CA ARG A 294 -18.95 9.11 3.21
C ARG A 294 -17.65 8.43 3.64
N TYR A 295 -16.63 9.26 3.88
CA TYR A 295 -15.26 8.78 4.14
C TYR A 295 -15.15 7.84 5.34
N ASP A 296 -15.87 8.09 6.44
CA ASP A 296 -15.84 7.21 7.62
C ASP A 296 -16.43 5.82 7.32
N ASP A 297 -17.58 5.78 6.64
CA ASP A 297 -18.27 4.52 6.31
C ASP A 297 -17.44 3.72 5.28
N ALA A 298 -16.91 4.39 4.24
CA ALA A 298 -16.03 3.78 3.25
C ALA A 298 -14.75 3.21 3.88
N LYS A 299 -14.15 3.97 4.81
CA LYS A 299 -12.95 3.54 5.56
C LYS A 299 -13.23 2.29 6.39
N GLY A 300 -14.39 2.22 7.06
CA GLY A 300 -14.82 1.02 7.78
C GLY A 300 -14.81 -0.23 6.88
N VAL A 301 -15.44 -0.12 5.71
CA VAL A 301 -15.51 -1.21 4.73
C VAL A 301 -14.14 -1.62 4.19
N PHE A 302 -13.29 -0.66 3.78
CA PHE A 302 -11.98 -1.00 3.23
C PHE A 302 -11.02 -1.57 4.27
N LEU A 303 -11.11 -1.14 5.53
CA LEU A 303 -10.36 -1.75 6.62
C LEU A 303 -10.80 -3.19 6.86
N ASP A 304 -12.11 -3.43 6.90
CA ASP A 304 -12.69 -4.77 7.05
C ASP A 304 -12.16 -5.74 5.98
N ILE A 305 -12.18 -5.31 4.71
CA ILE A 305 -11.60 -6.07 3.60
C ILE A 305 -10.12 -6.43 3.86
N ILE A 306 -9.30 -5.49 4.32
CA ILE A 306 -7.87 -5.72 4.55
C ILE A 306 -7.63 -6.66 5.73
N TYR A 307 -8.41 -6.54 6.80
CA TYR A 307 -8.29 -7.36 8.01
C TYR A 307 -8.79 -8.79 7.79
N ASN A 308 -9.90 -8.95 7.05
CA ASN A 308 -10.55 -10.26 6.82
C ASN A 308 -10.18 -10.88 5.46
N ARG A 309 -9.14 -10.38 4.77
CA ARG A 309 -8.75 -10.83 3.42
C ARG A 309 -8.46 -12.33 3.29
N MET A 310 -8.11 -13.01 4.38
CA MET A 310 -7.86 -14.46 4.41
C MET A 310 -9.13 -15.30 4.60
N GLU A 311 -10.27 -14.68 4.92
CA GLU A 311 -11.55 -15.36 5.11
C GLU A 311 -12.36 -15.48 3.81
N THR A 312 -11.96 -14.75 2.76
CA THR A 312 -12.61 -14.80 1.44
C THR A 312 -11.68 -15.48 0.43
N ASP A 313 -12.10 -16.61 -0.14
CA ASP A 313 -11.34 -17.31 -1.21
C ASP A 313 -11.84 -16.95 -2.60
N GLY A 314 -13.12 -16.54 -2.74
CA GLY A 314 -13.74 -16.21 -4.01
C GLY A 314 -13.27 -14.86 -4.58
N ILE A 315 -13.10 -14.81 -5.90
CA ILE A 315 -12.83 -13.61 -6.68
C ILE A 315 -13.74 -13.66 -7.91
N ILE A 316 -14.51 -12.59 -8.14
CA ILE A 316 -15.34 -12.47 -9.36
C ILE A 316 -14.56 -11.69 -10.43
N ILE A 317 -14.07 -10.50 -10.10
CA ILE A 317 -13.50 -9.55 -11.07
C ILE A 317 -11.98 -9.44 -10.93
N SER A 318 -11.48 -9.20 -9.72
CA SER A 318 -10.05 -8.95 -9.51
C SER A 318 -9.59 -9.25 -8.10
N SER A 319 -8.41 -9.87 -7.99
CA SER A 319 -7.70 -10.06 -6.72
C SER A 319 -7.31 -8.73 -6.08
N ASP A 320 -7.20 -7.65 -6.87
CA ASP A 320 -6.80 -6.33 -6.37
C ASP A 320 -7.79 -5.75 -5.35
N TYR A 321 -9.05 -6.22 -5.37
CA TYR A 321 -10.08 -5.84 -4.40
C TYR A 321 -9.82 -6.38 -2.99
N LYS A 322 -8.95 -7.38 -2.81
CA LYS A 322 -8.56 -7.89 -1.47
C LYS A 322 -7.44 -7.09 -0.81
N SER A 323 -6.71 -6.28 -1.57
CA SER A 323 -5.46 -5.68 -1.09
C SER A 323 -5.13 -4.34 -1.75
N TYR A 324 -4.66 -4.35 -2.99
CA TYR A 324 -4.12 -3.17 -3.69
C TYR A 324 -5.09 -1.99 -3.71
N LEU A 325 -6.32 -2.22 -4.18
CA LEU A 325 -7.29 -1.14 -4.36
C LEU A 325 -7.85 -0.62 -3.02
N PRO A 326 -8.23 -1.46 -2.03
CA PRO A 326 -8.57 -0.98 -0.69
C PRO A 326 -7.48 -0.13 -0.06
N ASN A 327 -6.20 -0.55 -0.13
CA ASN A 327 -5.09 0.25 0.40
C ASN A 327 -4.99 1.61 -0.30
N ARG A 328 -5.14 1.66 -1.63
CA ARG A 328 -5.15 2.93 -2.37
C ARG A 328 -6.33 3.83 -1.98
N ARG A 329 -7.53 3.26 -1.77
CA ARG A 329 -8.71 4.03 -1.31
C ARG A 329 -8.53 4.55 0.11
N LEU A 330 -7.95 3.76 1.01
CA LEU A 330 -7.62 4.21 2.36
C LEU A 330 -6.58 5.32 2.35
N GLY A 331 -5.53 5.20 1.54
CA GLY A 331 -4.54 6.26 1.35
C GLY A 331 -5.21 7.59 0.98
N PHE A 332 -6.12 7.55 0.01
CA PHE A 332 -6.92 8.71 -0.39
C PHE A 332 -7.81 9.24 0.74
N ILE A 333 -8.54 8.37 1.43
CA ILE A 333 -9.42 8.80 2.54
C ILE A 333 -8.62 9.48 3.65
N PHE A 334 -7.50 8.89 4.08
CA PHE A 334 -6.65 9.48 5.12
C PHE A 334 -6.02 10.80 4.67
N GLU A 335 -5.68 10.95 3.38
CA GLU A 335 -5.24 12.22 2.80
C GLU A 335 -6.34 13.28 2.90
N GLN A 336 -7.58 12.95 2.56
CA GLN A 336 -8.73 13.87 2.69
C GLN A 336 -9.02 14.23 4.15
N GLU A 337 -8.76 13.33 5.09
CA GLU A 337 -8.91 13.58 6.54
C GLU A 337 -7.75 14.38 7.14
N GLY A 338 -6.71 14.69 6.36
CA GLY A 338 -5.50 15.35 6.83
C GLY A 338 -4.57 14.46 7.68
N ASN A 339 -4.82 13.15 7.74
CA ASN A 339 -3.96 12.17 8.40
C ASN A 339 -2.90 11.64 7.42
N TYR A 340 -1.93 12.50 7.11
CA TYR A 340 -0.96 12.25 6.05
C TYR A 340 0.00 11.08 6.33
N GLU A 341 0.29 10.78 7.60
CA GLU A 341 1.14 9.64 7.98
C GLU A 341 0.48 8.31 7.60
N GLU A 342 -0.79 8.11 8.00
CA GLU A 342 -1.54 6.92 7.58
C GLU A 342 -1.78 6.91 6.07
N ALA A 343 -2.01 8.07 5.45
CA ALA A 343 -2.16 8.16 3.99
C ALA A 343 -0.92 7.60 3.26
N ILE A 344 0.28 8.07 3.63
CA ILE A 344 1.55 7.58 3.07
C ILE A 344 1.71 6.09 3.30
N LYS A 345 1.45 5.59 4.51
CA LYS A 345 1.51 4.15 4.85
C LYS A 345 0.62 3.31 3.94
N TYR A 346 -0.63 3.72 3.73
CA TYR A 346 -1.56 2.98 2.86
C TYR A 346 -1.19 3.08 1.37
N TYR A 347 -0.66 4.22 0.91
CA TYR A 347 -0.10 4.31 -0.45
C TYR A 347 1.13 3.42 -0.65
N ILE A 348 2.02 3.30 0.35
CA ILE A 348 3.16 2.37 0.33
C ILE A 348 2.66 0.93 0.29
N ASN A 349 1.67 0.58 1.11
CA ASN A 349 1.07 -0.75 1.07
C ASN A 349 0.49 -1.06 -0.31
N ALA A 350 -0.18 -0.09 -0.95
CA ALA A 350 -0.64 -0.25 -2.33
C ALA A 350 0.53 -0.47 -3.31
N LEU A 351 1.65 0.22 -3.16
CA LEU A 351 2.86 0.01 -3.98
C LEU A 351 3.55 -1.34 -3.75
N ASN A 352 3.43 -1.90 -2.55
CA ASN A 352 3.95 -3.24 -2.26
C ASN A 352 3.21 -4.31 -3.07
N TYR A 353 1.90 -4.14 -3.30
CA TYR A 353 1.11 -5.00 -4.19
C TYR A 353 1.30 -4.66 -5.67
N ASN A 354 1.21 -3.39 -6.04
CA ASN A 354 1.40 -2.93 -7.42
C ASN A 354 2.49 -1.85 -7.50
N LYS A 355 3.71 -2.32 -7.78
CA LYS A 355 4.93 -1.51 -7.86
C LYS A 355 4.90 -0.44 -8.96
N LEU A 356 3.97 -0.51 -9.92
CA LEU A 356 3.89 0.42 -11.05
C LEU A 356 2.81 1.51 -10.86
N CYS A 357 2.16 1.57 -9.69
CA CYS A 357 1.13 2.56 -9.41
C CYS A 357 1.70 3.99 -9.33
N LEU A 358 1.65 4.71 -10.45
CA LEU A 358 2.16 6.07 -10.56
C LEU A 358 1.40 7.07 -9.69
N ASP A 359 0.10 6.86 -9.52
CA ASP A 359 -0.74 7.70 -8.66
C ASP A 359 -0.28 7.62 -7.21
N SER A 360 -0.12 6.42 -6.63
CA SER A 360 0.40 6.28 -5.26
C SER A 360 1.80 6.88 -5.10
N LEU A 361 2.70 6.71 -6.07
CA LEU A 361 4.03 7.34 -6.04
C LEU A 361 3.94 8.87 -6.05
N TYR A 362 3.09 9.42 -6.91
CA TYR A 362 2.85 10.86 -6.98
C TYR A 362 2.29 11.37 -5.64
N ARG A 363 1.29 10.70 -5.07
CA ARG A 363 0.71 11.08 -3.77
C ARG A 363 1.73 11.06 -2.64
N ILE A 364 2.55 10.02 -2.54
CA ILE A 364 3.64 9.95 -1.56
C ILE A 364 4.60 11.13 -1.75
N LEU A 365 5.02 11.41 -3.00
CA LEU A 365 5.94 12.49 -3.30
C LEU A 365 5.38 13.88 -2.91
N ILE A 366 4.12 14.16 -3.21
CA ILE A 366 3.45 15.42 -2.84
C ILE A 366 3.29 15.55 -1.33
N LEU A 367 2.82 14.49 -0.67
CA LEU A 367 2.63 14.50 0.78
C LEU A 367 3.96 14.67 1.51
N MET A 368 5.01 14.00 1.05
CA MET A 368 6.33 14.16 1.65
C MET A 368 6.92 15.56 1.42
N LYS A 369 6.77 16.12 0.21
CA LYS A 369 7.21 17.49 -0.11
C LYS A 369 6.64 18.52 0.86
N LYS A 370 5.43 18.32 1.38
CA LYS A 370 4.77 19.24 2.31
C LYS A 370 5.43 19.29 3.69
N PHE A 371 6.10 18.22 4.12
CA PHE A 371 6.57 18.06 5.51
C PHE A 371 8.06 17.72 5.64
N HIS A 372 8.74 17.37 4.55
CA HIS A 372 10.12 16.89 4.56
C HIS A 372 10.99 17.64 3.55
N SER A 373 12.28 17.70 3.84
CA SER A 373 13.30 18.19 2.91
C SER A 373 13.54 17.22 1.76
N GLU A 374 14.03 17.73 0.63
CA GLU A 374 14.35 16.90 -0.54
C GLU A 374 15.40 15.82 -0.22
N SER A 375 16.38 16.14 0.63
CA SER A 375 17.37 15.19 1.14
C SER A 375 16.74 14.03 1.94
N GLU A 376 15.79 14.31 2.83
CA GLU A 376 15.06 13.26 3.58
C GLU A 376 14.20 12.41 2.64
N MET A 377 13.57 13.05 1.64
CA MET A 377 12.81 12.34 0.61
C MET A 377 13.71 11.39 -0.18
N VAL A 378 14.91 11.82 -0.59
CA VAL A 378 15.87 10.95 -1.29
C VAL A 378 16.24 9.75 -0.43
N HIS A 379 16.52 9.96 0.86
CA HIS A 379 16.82 8.86 1.77
C HIS A 379 15.67 7.86 1.84
N PHE A 380 14.44 8.35 2.03
CA PHE A 380 13.26 7.50 2.07
C PHE A 380 13.02 6.73 0.76
N PHE A 381 13.07 7.41 -0.39
CA PHE A 381 12.82 6.81 -1.70
C PHE A 381 13.91 5.82 -2.09
N SER A 382 15.18 6.13 -1.82
CA SER A 382 16.30 5.22 -2.12
C SER A 382 16.20 3.91 -1.33
N GLN A 383 15.84 3.97 -0.05
CA GLN A 383 15.72 2.79 0.80
C GLN A 383 14.45 1.97 0.52
N ASN A 384 13.30 2.63 0.39
CA ASN A 384 12.00 1.94 0.42
C ASN A 384 11.36 1.73 -0.96
N ILE A 385 11.69 2.56 -1.96
CA ILE A 385 10.97 2.59 -3.25
C ILE A 385 11.86 2.20 -4.43
N ILE A 386 13.06 2.76 -4.52
CA ILE A 386 13.97 2.68 -5.67
C ILE A 386 14.90 1.47 -5.60
N ASN A 387 15.19 0.96 -4.40
CA ASN A 387 16.10 -0.15 -4.23
C ASN A 387 15.73 -1.35 -5.16
N ASN A 388 16.70 -1.80 -5.96
CA ASN A 388 16.55 -2.87 -6.96
C ASN A 388 15.49 -2.61 -8.07
N LYS A 389 15.25 -1.35 -8.48
CA LYS A 389 14.35 -1.00 -9.60
C LYS A 389 15.10 -0.64 -10.87
N GLY A 390 14.49 -0.91 -12.03
CA GLY A 390 15.08 -0.63 -13.34
C GLY A 390 14.94 0.83 -13.80
N THR A 391 15.73 1.21 -14.81
CA THR A 391 15.84 2.58 -15.35
C THR A 391 14.51 3.25 -15.70
N ASN A 392 13.57 2.51 -16.31
CA ASN A 392 12.25 3.05 -16.68
C ASN A 392 11.42 3.49 -15.46
N PHE A 393 11.58 2.82 -14.32
CA PHE A 393 10.88 3.20 -13.08
C PHE A 393 11.48 4.47 -12.49
N ILE A 394 12.80 4.57 -12.48
CA ILE A 394 13.53 5.78 -12.05
C ILE A 394 13.15 6.97 -12.93
N LYS A 395 13.05 6.78 -14.26
CA LYS A 395 12.59 7.81 -15.20
C LYS A 395 11.24 8.38 -14.81
N LYS A 396 10.28 7.53 -14.44
CA LYS A 396 8.93 7.95 -14.03
C LYS A 396 8.97 8.80 -12.76
N ILE A 397 9.76 8.39 -11.77
CA ILE A 397 9.96 9.17 -10.53
C ILE A 397 10.59 10.53 -10.85
N LEU A 398 11.61 10.58 -11.72
CA LEU A 398 12.25 11.83 -12.14
C LEU A 398 11.27 12.77 -12.83
N ILE A 399 10.42 12.26 -13.73
CA ILE A 399 9.38 13.07 -14.39
C ILE A 399 8.42 13.66 -13.35
N LEU A 400 7.92 12.84 -12.42
CA LEU A 400 7.03 13.32 -11.35
C LEU A 400 7.72 14.38 -10.47
N ALA A 401 8.96 14.14 -10.06
CA ALA A 401 9.70 15.04 -9.18
C ALA A 401 10.03 16.38 -9.84
N LEU A 402 10.56 16.36 -11.08
CA LEU A 402 10.87 17.57 -11.85
C LEU A 402 9.60 18.39 -12.10
N ASN A 403 8.48 17.74 -12.42
CA ASN A 403 7.22 18.42 -12.61
C ASN A 403 6.62 19.01 -11.33
N GLN A 404 7.14 18.63 -10.17
CA GLN A 404 6.81 19.17 -8.85
C GLN A 404 7.87 20.12 -8.31
N GLY A 405 8.86 20.50 -9.12
CA GLY A 405 9.90 21.46 -8.74
C GLY A 405 10.93 20.94 -7.74
N LEU A 406 11.03 19.62 -7.55
CA LEU A 406 11.97 18.99 -6.62
C LEU A 406 13.35 18.82 -7.27
N THR A 407 14.14 19.88 -7.32
CA THR A 407 15.39 19.90 -8.11
C THR A 407 16.53 19.14 -7.45
N GLU A 408 16.70 19.24 -6.13
CA GLU A 408 17.74 18.52 -5.39
C GLU A 408 17.47 17.00 -5.40
N PHE A 409 16.23 16.61 -5.13
CA PHE A 409 15.75 15.24 -5.20
C PHE A 409 16.00 14.67 -6.60
N SER A 410 15.63 15.40 -7.65
CA SER A 410 15.81 14.93 -9.03
C SER A 410 17.29 14.76 -9.39
N LYS A 411 18.17 15.68 -8.94
CA LYS A 411 19.62 15.53 -9.11
C LYS A 411 20.12 14.25 -8.45
N LEU A 412 19.78 14.02 -7.18
CA LEU A 412 20.26 12.88 -6.42
C LEU A 412 19.69 11.54 -6.92
N ILE A 413 18.40 11.49 -7.26
CA ILE A 413 17.77 10.29 -7.83
C ILE A 413 18.35 9.93 -9.19
N SER A 414 18.76 10.91 -10.01
CA SER A 414 19.34 10.64 -11.32
C SER A 414 20.61 9.76 -11.26
N TYR A 415 21.36 9.80 -10.15
CA TYR A 415 22.56 8.98 -9.95
C TYR A 415 22.28 7.48 -9.75
N TYR A 416 21.02 7.11 -9.49
CA TYR A 416 20.63 5.70 -9.39
C TYR A 416 20.45 5.03 -10.77
N SER A 417 20.67 5.77 -11.86
CA SER A 417 20.65 5.23 -13.23
C SER A 417 21.73 5.88 -14.09
N GLU A 418 22.62 5.06 -14.67
CA GLU A 418 23.68 5.56 -15.55
C GLU A 418 23.14 6.34 -16.76
N ASP A 419 21.95 6.01 -17.28
CA ASP A 419 21.31 6.72 -18.40
C ASP A 419 20.92 8.18 -18.10
N PHE A 420 20.75 8.51 -16.82
CA PHE A 420 20.32 9.85 -16.38
C PHE A 420 21.41 10.63 -15.68
N LYS A 421 22.53 9.97 -15.37
CA LYS A 421 23.71 10.59 -14.78
C LYS A 421 24.25 11.67 -15.71
N SER A 422 24.31 12.90 -15.22
CA SER A 422 24.79 14.06 -16.00
C SER A 422 24.01 14.32 -17.30
N ASN A 423 22.72 13.94 -17.35
CA ASN A 423 21.86 14.17 -18.51
C ASN A 423 21.59 15.67 -18.71
N SER A 424 22.00 16.21 -19.86
CA SER A 424 21.88 17.65 -20.16
C SER A 424 20.45 18.16 -20.14
N ILE A 425 19.46 17.33 -20.49
CA ILE A 425 18.04 17.71 -20.51
C ILE A 425 17.49 17.85 -19.10
N ILE A 426 17.84 16.92 -18.20
CA ILE A 426 17.47 17.02 -16.78
C ILE A 426 18.08 18.27 -16.17
N ASN A 427 19.36 18.55 -16.45
CA ASN A 427 20.03 19.76 -15.98
C ASN A 427 19.38 21.03 -16.53
N THR A 428 19.00 21.06 -17.81
CA THR A 428 18.28 22.21 -18.38
C THR A 428 16.91 22.41 -17.72
N LYS A 429 16.13 21.36 -17.49
CA LYS A 429 14.84 21.45 -16.77
C LYS A 429 15.04 22.00 -15.36
N ILE A 430 16.07 21.54 -14.65
CA ILE A 430 16.46 22.05 -13.33
C ILE A 430 16.81 23.54 -13.39
N ASP A 431 17.61 23.97 -14.37
CA ASP A 431 17.98 25.38 -14.52
C ASP A 431 16.75 26.25 -14.78
N ILE A 432 15.76 25.73 -15.52
CA ILE A 432 14.47 26.40 -15.72
C ILE A 432 13.74 26.56 -14.38
N ILE A 433 13.66 25.50 -13.57
CA ILE A 433 13.00 25.53 -12.26
C ILE A 433 13.72 26.48 -11.30
N ASP A 434 15.04 26.35 -11.16
CA ASP A 434 15.87 27.11 -10.22
C ASP A 434 16.05 28.60 -10.66
N GLY A 435 15.79 28.92 -11.93
CA GLY A 435 15.92 30.28 -12.47
C GLY A 435 17.32 30.64 -12.97
N ASN A 436 18.17 29.64 -13.25
CA ASN A 436 19.57 29.81 -13.63
C ASN A 436 19.74 30.04 -15.14
N TYR A 437 18.98 30.96 -15.72
CA TYR A 437 18.89 31.11 -17.19
C TYR A 437 20.14 31.76 -17.82
N LYS A 438 20.85 32.61 -17.06
CA LYS A 438 21.99 33.41 -17.58
C LYS A 438 23.19 32.59 -18.02
N THR A 439 23.31 31.37 -17.52
CA THR A 439 24.39 30.43 -17.85
C THR A 439 24.03 29.50 -19.01
N LEU A 440 22.77 29.51 -19.46
CA LEU A 440 22.25 28.55 -20.43
C LEU A 440 22.51 29.03 -21.86
N THR A 441 23.38 28.30 -22.59
CA THR A 441 23.64 28.55 -24.01
C THR A 441 22.82 27.56 -24.84
N LEU A 442 21.80 28.05 -25.55
CA LEU A 442 20.95 27.24 -26.41
C LEU A 442 21.59 27.03 -27.78
N ASP A 443 22.63 26.19 -27.84
CA ASP A 443 23.20 25.78 -29.12
C ASP A 443 22.23 24.89 -29.93
N LYS A 444 22.54 24.69 -31.21
CA LYS A 444 21.71 23.87 -32.12
C LYS A 444 21.50 22.43 -31.63
N ASN A 445 22.48 21.87 -30.91
CA ASN A 445 22.41 20.49 -30.42
C ASN A 445 21.45 20.40 -29.22
N LEU A 446 21.56 21.31 -28.25
CA LEU A 446 20.65 21.40 -27.12
C LEU A 446 19.20 21.65 -27.57
N ILE A 447 18.99 22.56 -28.54
CA ILE A 447 17.67 22.81 -29.14
C ILE A 447 17.10 21.53 -29.76
N SER A 448 17.91 20.80 -30.54
CA SER A 448 17.49 19.52 -31.14
C SER A 448 17.14 18.49 -30.06
N ASN A 449 17.93 18.41 -28.99
CA ASN A 449 17.68 17.49 -27.88
C ASN A 449 16.44 17.88 -27.08
N LEU A 450 16.16 19.17 -26.88
CA LEU A 450 14.93 19.65 -26.25
C LEU A 450 13.70 19.30 -27.10
N LYS A 451 13.77 19.48 -28.44
CA LYS A 451 12.70 19.03 -29.36
C LYS A 451 12.45 17.52 -29.24
N LEU A 452 13.50 16.70 -29.13
CA LEU A 452 13.37 15.25 -28.91
C LEU A 452 12.84 14.91 -27.51
N ALA A 453 13.24 15.67 -26.48
CA ALA A 453 12.86 15.44 -25.10
C ALA A 453 11.37 15.67 -24.83
N LEU A 454 10.69 16.50 -25.64
CA LEU A 454 9.23 16.66 -25.59
C LEU A 454 8.50 15.31 -25.75
N ASN A 455 9.02 14.38 -26.55
CA ASN A 455 8.45 13.03 -26.71
C ASN A 455 8.67 12.13 -25.47
N SER A 456 9.58 12.52 -24.57
CA SER A 456 9.97 11.73 -23.39
C SER A 456 9.29 12.17 -22.10
N SER A 457 8.57 13.29 -22.14
CA SER A 457 7.89 13.96 -21.01
C SER A 457 8.80 14.42 -19.85
N ILE A 458 10.13 14.42 -20.04
CA ILE A 458 11.08 15.02 -19.06
C ILE A 458 10.98 16.55 -19.11
N VAL A 459 10.77 17.10 -20.31
CA VAL A 459 10.52 18.53 -20.57
C VAL A 459 9.18 18.65 -21.29
N GLU A 460 8.43 19.68 -20.92
CA GLU A 460 7.11 20.04 -21.45
C GLU A 460 7.20 21.38 -22.19
N THR A 461 6.23 21.66 -23.07
CA THR A 461 6.16 22.92 -23.81
C THR A 461 6.07 24.12 -22.86
N VAL A 462 5.40 23.98 -21.72
CA VAL A 462 5.29 25.01 -20.68
C VAL A 462 6.65 25.37 -20.07
N ASP A 463 7.57 24.42 -19.91
CA ASP A 463 8.90 24.72 -19.38
C ASP A 463 9.69 25.62 -20.33
N LEU A 464 9.61 25.32 -21.62
CA LEU A 464 10.24 26.10 -22.67
C LEU A 464 9.59 27.48 -22.80
N PHE A 465 8.28 27.58 -22.54
CA PHE A 465 7.58 28.86 -22.48
C PHE A 465 8.03 29.70 -21.28
N ILE A 466 8.16 29.13 -20.09
CA ILE A 466 8.73 29.82 -18.92
C ILE A 466 10.14 30.33 -19.24
N LEU A 467 10.97 29.48 -19.84
CA LEU A 467 12.31 29.88 -20.28
C LEU A 467 12.25 31.03 -21.31
N TYR A 468 11.35 30.97 -22.29
CA TYR A 468 11.16 32.02 -23.29
C TYR A 468 10.80 33.38 -22.65
N LEU A 469 9.95 33.40 -21.63
CA LEU A 469 9.54 34.63 -20.93
C LEU A 469 10.69 35.27 -20.14
N GLU A 470 11.59 34.46 -19.61
CA GLU A 470 12.68 34.90 -18.73
C GLU A 470 13.97 35.25 -19.49
N MET A 471 14.05 34.90 -20.78
CA MET A 471 15.21 35.22 -21.62
C MET A 471 15.12 36.64 -22.20
N ASP A 472 16.26 37.33 -22.17
CA ASP A 472 16.45 38.58 -22.92
C ASP A 472 16.26 38.36 -24.42
N VAL A 473 15.81 39.40 -25.13
CA VAL A 473 15.61 39.40 -26.59
C VAL A 473 16.96 39.17 -27.29
N SER A 474 17.25 37.89 -27.57
CA SER A 474 18.51 37.36 -28.10
C SER A 474 18.23 36.25 -29.11
N GLU A 475 19.25 35.77 -29.83
CA GLU A 475 19.14 34.63 -30.77
C GLU A 475 18.52 33.38 -30.11
N ASN A 476 18.79 33.19 -28.81
CA ASN A 476 18.23 32.11 -28.00
C ASN A 476 16.69 32.20 -27.86
N ARG A 477 16.14 33.40 -27.67
CA ARG A 477 14.68 33.61 -27.54
C ARG A 477 13.97 33.34 -28.87
N ILE A 478 14.57 33.72 -29.99
CA ILE A 478 14.04 33.45 -31.34
C ILE A 478 13.96 31.93 -31.60
N ASN A 479 15.01 31.20 -31.22
CA ASN A 479 15.03 29.74 -31.38
C ASN A 479 13.95 29.03 -30.54
N LEU A 480 13.67 29.52 -29.32
CA LEU A 480 12.57 28.99 -28.49
C LEU A 480 11.20 29.34 -29.07
N GLU A 481 11.03 30.56 -29.59
CA GLU A 481 9.78 30.96 -30.24
C GLU A 481 9.46 30.05 -31.43
N GLU A 482 10.48 29.65 -32.22
CA GLU A 482 10.29 28.68 -33.31
C GLU A 482 9.75 27.33 -32.83
N ILE A 483 10.23 26.82 -31.67
CA ILE A 483 9.73 25.58 -31.08
C ILE A 483 8.27 25.73 -30.62
N LEU A 484 7.94 26.88 -30.02
CA LEU A 484 6.64 27.12 -29.40
C LEU A 484 5.58 27.62 -30.40
N ARG A 485 5.97 28.00 -31.61
CA ARG A 485 5.06 28.64 -32.58
C ARG A 485 3.86 27.77 -32.95
N ASP A 486 4.06 26.46 -33.04
CA ASP A 486 3.05 25.49 -33.46
C ASP A 486 2.41 24.77 -32.26
N THR A 487 2.54 25.32 -31.05
CA THR A 487 1.92 24.77 -29.83
C THR A 487 0.66 25.53 -29.42
N ASP A 488 -0.10 24.94 -28.51
CA ASP A 488 -1.25 25.55 -27.83
C ASP A 488 -0.90 26.77 -26.97
N LEU A 489 0.39 27.10 -26.78
CA LEU A 489 0.86 28.26 -26.03
C LEU A 489 0.97 29.53 -26.88
N ARG A 490 0.67 29.47 -28.19
CA ARG A 490 0.86 30.60 -29.11
C ARG A 490 0.13 31.87 -28.66
N PHE A 491 -1.10 31.73 -28.15
CA PHE A 491 -1.89 32.88 -27.69
C PHE A 491 -1.22 33.63 -26.52
N LEU A 492 -0.52 32.92 -25.62
CA LEU A 492 0.23 33.54 -24.52
C LEU A 492 1.49 34.26 -25.01
N ILE A 493 2.13 33.73 -26.06
CA ILE A 493 3.27 34.39 -26.72
C ILE A 493 2.80 35.69 -27.37
N ASP A 494 1.66 35.67 -28.06
CA ASP A 494 1.08 36.86 -28.71
C ASP A 494 0.71 37.93 -27.67
N LEU A 495 0.06 37.53 -26.57
CA LEU A 495 -0.25 38.40 -25.43
C LEU A 495 1.02 39.00 -24.78
N PHE A 496 2.06 38.20 -24.59
CA PHE A 496 3.33 38.66 -24.01
C PHE A 496 4.03 39.68 -24.92
N ASN A 497 3.96 39.47 -26.24
CA ASN A 497 4.50 40.37 -27.26
C ASN A 497 3.58 41.59 -27.53
N GLN A 498 2.56 41.82 -26.70
CA GLN A 498 1.60 42.92 -26.81
C GLN A 498 0.82 42.92 -28.14
N GLN A 499 0.65 41.75 -28.75
CA GLN A 499 -0.27 41.56 -29.87
C GLN A 499 -1.69 41.33 -29.31
N LEU A 500 -2.69 41.99 -29.89
CA LEU A 500 -4.08 41.84 -29.47
C LEU A 500 -4.55 40.40 -29.73
N SER A 501 -4.72 39.64 -28.66
CA SER A 501 -5.33 38.30 -28.64
C SER A 501 -6.25 38.20 -27.43
N GLU A 502 -7.40 37.55 -27.59
CA GLU A 502 -8.26 37.16 -26.47
C GLU A 502 -7.85 35.76 -25.97
N ILE A 503 -8.21 35.44 -24.72
CA ILE A 503 -8.09 34.07 -24.20
C ILE A 503 -9.41 33.36 -24.52
N GLU A 504 -9.39 32.54 -25.59
CA GLU A 504 -10.51 31.72 -26.00
C GLU A 504 -10.76 30.56 -25.02
N ALA A 505 -12.01 30.07 -24.96
CA ALA A 505 -12.41 29.03 -24.00
C ALA A 505 -11.65 27.69 -24.17
N ASN A 506 -11.27 27.33 -25.39
CA ASN A 506 -10.45 26.15 -25.70
C ASN A 506 -9.00 26.25 -25.17
N ASN A 507 -8.53 27.43 -24.80
CA ASN A 507 -7.17 27.69 -24.33
C ASN A 507 -7.08 27.84 -22.81
N LEU A 508 -8.22 27.83 -22.10
CA LEU A 508 -8.26 28.05 -20.65
C LEU A 508 -7.53 26.94 -19.87
N ASP A 509 -7.68 25.68 -20.25
CA ASP A 509 -6.98 24.56 -19.59
C ASP A 509 -5.46 24.74 -19.64
N VAL A 510 -4.94 25.16 -20.79
CA VAL A 510 -3.52 25.45 -20.99
C VAL A 510 -3.09 26.65 -20.17
N TYR A 511 -3.89 27.72 -20.16
CA TYR A 511 -3.64 28.91 -19.34
C TYR A 511 -3.51 28.58 -17.84
N PHE A 512 -4.46 27.81 -17.27
CA PHE A 512 -4.41 27.42 -15.86
C PHE A 512 -3.26 26.46 -15.56
N TYR A 513 -2.94 25.56 -16.49
CA TYR A 513 -1.81 24.65 -16.34
C TYR A 513 -0.47 25.41 -16.32
N VAL A 514 -0.30 26.43 -17.18
CA VAL A 514 0.87 27.32 -17.15
C VAL A 514 0.95 28.05 -15.81
N MET A 515 -0.18 28.59 -15.33
CA MET A 515 -0.24 29.27 -14.03
C MET A 515 0.15 28.33 -12.88
N GLN A 516 -0.40 27.12 -12.85
CA GLN A 516 -0.06 26.09 -11.85
C GLN A 516 1.43 25.76 -11.88
N LYS A 517 2.01 25.56 -13.08
CA LYS A 517 3.45 25.29 -13.23
C LYS A 517 4.31 26.45 -12.72
N CYS A 518 3.94 27.69 -13.03
CA CYS A 518 4.64 28.86 -12.53
C CYS A 518 4.60 28.93 -11.00
N ILE A 519 3.48 28.57 -10.35
CA ILE A 519 3.40 28.50 -8.89
C ILE A 519 4.33 27.41 -8.34
N ILE A 520 4.28 26.21 -8.90
CA ILE A 520 5.14 25.08 -8.49
C ILE A 520 6.63 25.44 -8.61
N PHE A 521 7.02 26.17 -9.66
CA PHE A 521 8.40 26.62 -9.90
C PHE A 521 8.73 27.98 -9.28
N ASN A 522 7.81 28.54 -8.47
CA ASN A 522 7.97 29.82 -7.78
C ASN A 522 8.32 31.01 -8.70
N LYS A 523 7.67 31.11 -9.87
CA LYS A 523 7.85 32.19 -10.86
C LYS A 523 6.88 33.35 -10.64
N LEU A 524 7.01 34.03 -9.49
CA LEU A 524 6.08 35.06 -9.01
C LEU A 524 5.78 36.17 -10.03
N ASN A 525 6.81 36.69 -10.72
CA ASN A 525 6.63 37.74 -11.73
C ASN A 525 5.75 37.29 -12.91
N ILE A 526 5.86 36.02 -13.32
CA ILE A 526 5.05 35.46 -14.40
C ILE A 526 3.61 35.24 -13.91
N ILE A 527 3.42 34.84 -12.65
CA ILE A 527 2.09 34.67 -12.05
C ILE A 527 1.35 36.01 -12.01
N ASP A 528 2.00 37.09 -11.56
CA ASP A 528 1.42 38.43 -11.56
C ASP A 528 0.99 38.87 -12.97
N TRP A 529 1.83 38.58 -13.97
CA TRP A 529 1.49 38.82 -15.38
C TRP A 529 0.27 38.00 -15.81
N LEU A 530 0.26 36.69 -15.54
CA LEU A 530 -0.84 35.79 -15.89
C LEU A 530 -2.16 36.24 -15.25
N VAL A 531 -2.18 36.52 -13.95
CA VAL A 531 -3.37 37.06 -13.25
C VAL A 531 -3.87 38.35 -13.93
N GLY A 532 -2.95 39.22 -14.34
CA GLY A 532 -3.27 40.44 -15.10
C GLY A 532 -3.87 40.18 -16.49
N LEU A 533 -3.67 38.99 -17.07
CA LEU A 533 -4.27 38.60 -18.36
C LEU A 533 -5.74 38.21 -18.25
N LYS A 534 -6.27 37.99 -17.04
CA LYS A 534 -7.70 37.70 -16.82
C LYS A 534 -8.62 38.66 -17.58
N LYS A 535 -8.25 39.94 -17.71
CA LYS A 535 -9.00 40.97 -18.45
C LYS A 535 -9.18 40.70 -19.95
N PHE A 536 -8.39 39.79 -20.52
CA PHE A 536 -8.48 39.35 -21.92
C PHE A 536 -9.32 38.07 -22.09
N SER A 537 -9.88 37.54 -21.01
CA SER A 537 -10.88 36.46 -21.06
C SER A 537 -12.29 37.03 -21.21
N ASN A 538 -13.09 36.42 -22.07
CA ASN A 538 -14.50 36.78 -22.26
C ASN A 538 -15.45 36.15 -21.23
N VAL A 539 -14.93 35.27 -20.37
CA VAL A 539 -15.66 34.61 -19.28
C VAL A 539 -15.01 34.92 -17.94
N ASN A 540 -15.79 34.93 -16.86
CA ASN A 540 -15.23 35.02 -15.51
C ASN A 540 -14.46 33.73 -15.22
N ILE A 541 -13.18 33.89 -14.85
CA ILE A 541 -12.26 32.78 -14.56
C ILE A 541 -11.73 32.84 -13.12
N ASP A 542 -12.37 33.62 -12.25
CA ASP A 542 -11.90 33.83 -10.87
C ASP A 542 -11.90 32.54 -10.07
N ARG A 543 -12.96 31.75 -10.20
CA ARG A 543 -13.08 30.44 -9.55
C ARG A 543 -11.91 29.51 -9.92
N GLU A 544 -11.49 29.51 -11.17
CA GLU A 544 -10.47 28.58 -11.66
C GLU A 544 -9.08 29.05 -11.20
N ILE A 545 -8.85 30.37 -11.19
CA ILE A 545 -7.67 31.00 -10.57
C ILE A 545 -7.63 30.68 -9.06
N ALA A 546 -8.77 30.78 -8.36
CA ALA A 546 -8.88 30.44 -6.94
C ALA A 546 -8.47 29.00 -6.68
N ASN A 547 -8.98 28.06 -7.48
CA ASN A 547 -8.64 26.63 -7.41
C ASN A 547 -7.14 26.37 -7.63
N VAL A 548 -6.52 27.07 -8.58
CA VAL A 548 -5.08 26.98 -8.82
C VAL A 548 -4.28 27.47 -7.61
N PHE A 549 -4.65 28.60 -6.99
CA PHE A 549 -3.96 29.07 -5.78
C PHE A 549 -4.17 28.15 -4.58
N PHE A 550 -5.42 27.75 -4.31
CA PHE A 550 -5.77 26.93 -3.16
C PHE A 550 -5.08 25.56 -3.20
N SER A 551 -5.13 24.87 -4.35
CA SER A 551 -4.49 23.56 -4.52
C SER A 551 -2.96 23.57 -4.37
N ASN A 552 -2.33 24.75 -4.48
CA ASN A 552 -0.88 24.92 -4.30
C ASN A 552 -0.53 25.57 -2.94
N GLY A 553 -1.47 25.65 -2.00
CA GLY A 553 -1.24 26.11 -0.63
C GLY A 553 -1.34 27.61 -0.41
N TYR A 554 -1.76 28.39 -1.42
CA TYR A 554 -2.01 29.82 -1.31
C TYR A 554 -3.49 30.08 -0.98
N GLU A 555 -3.95 29.52 0.15
CA GLU A 555 -5.38 29.49 0.52
C GLU A 555 -5.99 30.90 0.62
N GLU A 556 -5.29 31.87 1.20
CA GLU A 556 -5.77 33.26 1.36
C GLU A 556 -6.02 33.95 0.01
N LEU A 557 -5.07 33.87 -0.92
CA LEU A 557 -5.26 34.38 -2.29
C LEU A 557 -6.40 33.65 -3.00
N GLY A 558 -6.52 32.33 -2.79
CA GLY A 558 -7.63 31.56 -3.32
C GLY A 558 -8.99 32.08 -2.85
N ILE A 559 -9.12 32.42 -1.57
CA ILE A 559 -10.35 32.99 -1.00
C ILE A 559 -10.67 34.36 -1.62
N GLU A 560 -9.68 35.24 -1.81
CA GLU A 560 -9.90 36.54 -2.48
C GLU A 560 -10.50 36.36 -3.89
N PHE A 561 -10.01 35.38 -4.65
CA PHE A 561 -10.57 35.08 -5.96
C PHE A 561 -11.98 34.45 -5.88
N TYR A 562 -12.24 33.58 -4.89
CA TYR A 562 -13.59 33.05 -4.68
C TYR A 562 -14.62 34.14 -4.35
N GLU A 563 -14.25 35.20 -3.63
CA GLU A 563 -15.14 36.34 -3.35
C GLU A 563 -15.54 37.11 -4.62
N HIS A 564 -14.72 37.07 -5.66
CA HIS A 564 -14.98 37.69 -6.96
C HIS A 564 -15.62 36.74 -7.99
N ALA A 565 -15.63 35.44 -7.69
CA ALA A 565 -16.24 34.44 -8.55
C ALA A 565 -17.77 34.56 -8.56
N ASP A 566 -18.38 34.24 -9.71
CA ASP A 566 -19.83 34.13 -9.78
C ASP A 566 -20.29 32.89 -9.01
N GLU A 567 -21.04 33.12 -7.94
CA GLU A 567 -21.53 32.11 -7.01
C GLU A 567 -22.31 30.99 -7.71
N ASN A 568 -22.92 31.25 -8.87
CA ASN A 568 -23.69 30.23 -9.61
C ASN A 568 -22.82 29.14 -10.23
N TYR A 569 -21.51 29.38 -10.36
CA TYR A 569 -20.56 28.43 -10.93
C TYR A 569 -19.72 27.69 -9.88
N LEU A 570 -19.87 28.02 -8.59
CA LEU A 570 -19.21 27.28 -7.50
C LEU A 570 -19.85 25.90 -7.34
N ASN A 571 -19.02 24.87 -7.23
CA ASN A 571 -19.41 23.48 -6.98
C ASN A 571 -19.19 23.07 -5.52
N GLU A 572 -19.54 21.82 -5.20
CA GLU A 572 -19.42 21.26 -3.85
C GLU A 572 -17.98 21.29 -3.28
N ASP A 573 -16.95 21.10 -4.11
CA ASP A 573 -15.57 21.13 -3.66
C ASP A 573 -15.08 22.56 -3.38
N ASP A 574 -15.53 23.55 -4.16
CA ASP A 574 -15.24 24.97 -3.91
C ASP A 574 -15.83 25.41 -2.56
N TYR A 575 -17.10 25.08 -2.30
CA TYR A 575 -17.74 25.37 -1.01
C TYR A 575 -17.06 24.65 0.14
N ASN A 576 -16.65 23.39 -0.04
CA ASN A 576 -15.93 22.65 0.98
C ASN A 576 -14.57 23.31 1.32
N GLN A 577 -13.82 23.76 0.31
CA GLN A 577 -12.55 24.48 0.48
C GLN A 577 -12.74 25.78 1.28
N ILE A 578 -13.74 26.60 0.92
CA ILE A 578 -14.06 27.85 1.62
C ILE A 578 -14.44 27.57 3.09
N VAL A 579 -15.30 26.58 3.33
CA VAL A 579 -15.76 26.22 4.67
C VAL A 579 -14.62 25.67 5.53
N GLU A 580 -13.77 24.80 4.99
CA GLU A 580 -12.60 24.29 5.70
C GLU A 580 -11.62 25.39 6.07
N TRP A 581 -11.38 26.34 5.16
CA TRP A 581 -10.56 27.52 5.45
C TRP A 581 -11.15 28.35 6.59
N LEU A 582 -12.45 28.64 6.56
CA LEU A 582 -13.13 29.39 7.63
C LEU A 582 -13.05 28.65 8.98
N ILE A 583 -13.16 27.33 8.99
CA ILE A 583 -13.00 26.50 10.19
C ILE A 583 -11.57 26.61 10.73
N LYS A 584 -10.54 26.58 9.87
CA LYS A 584 -9.14 26.79 10.27
C LYS A 584 -8.92 28.17 10.91
N GLN A 585 -9.64 29.20 10.44
CA GLN A 585 -9.64 30.54 11.02
C GLN A 585 -10.57 30.69 12.24
N GLU A 586 -11.14 29.59 12.75
CA GLU A 586 -12.10 29.56 13.86
C GLU A 586 -13.39 30.38 13.63
N ASN A 587 -13.71 30.72 12.38
CA ASN A 587 -14.92 31.47 12.01
C ASN A 587 -16.13 30.54 11.78
N TYR A 588 -16.56 29.87 12.85
CA TYR A 588 -17.59 28.82 12.79
C TYR A 588 -18.98 29.33 12.39
N GLU A 589 -19.36 30.55 12.75
CA GLU A 589 -20.69 31.10 12.41
C GLU A 589 -20.79 31.36 10.90
N GLU A 590 -19.75 31.94 10.30
CA GLU A 590 -19.74 32.19 8.85
C GLU A 590 -19.63 30.88 8.06
N ALA A 591 -18.78 29.95 8.53
CA ALA A 591 -18.71 28.60 7.98
C ALA A 591 -20.10 27.94 7.98
N TYR A 592 -20.83 28.01 9.09
CA TYR A 592 -22.19 27.44 9.20
C TYR A 592 -23.18 28.11 8.24
N ARG A 593 -23.10 29.44 8.06
CA ARG A 593 -23.96 30.20 7.14
C ARG A 593 -23.74 29.79 5.68
N ILE A 594 -22.49 29.74 5.24
CA ILE A 594 -22.12 29.34 3.87
C ILE A 594 -22.54 27.89 3.63
N LEU A 595 -22.33 27.02 4.63
CA LEU A 595 -22.65 25.61 4.52
C LEU A 595 -24.16 25.32 4.38
N ILE A 596 -25.03 26.13 4.99
CA ILE A 596 -26.49 26.03 4.76
C ILE A 596 -26.84 26.31 3.29
N ASN A 597 -26.24 27.33 2.69
CA ASN A 597 -26.44 27.66 1.28
C ASN A 597 -25.91 26.52 0.39
N ALA A 598 -24.68 26.07 0.63
CA ALA A 598 -24.07 24.95 -0.10
C ALA A 598 -24.94 23.68 -0.01
N ASN A 599 -25.41 23.30 1.17
CA ASN A 599 -26.26 22.13 1.38
C ASN A 599 -27.65 22.25 0.70
N THR A 600 -28.13 23.47 0.47
CA THR A 600 -29.39 23.70 -0.26
C THR A 600 -29.19 23.46 -1.77
N ARG A 601 -27.99 23.76 -2.29
CA ARG A 601 -27.62 23.57 -3.70
C ARG A 601 -27.18 22.13 -3.99
N PHE A 602 -26.44 21.52 -3.07
CA PHE A 602 -25.81 20.21 -3.22
C PHE A 602 -26.28 19.24 -2.13
N GLU A 603 -27.57 18.91 -2.15
CA GLU A 603 -28.19 18.10 -1.09
C GLU A 603 -27.70 16.64 -1.02
N ASN A 604 -26.90 16.18 -1.98
CA ASN A 604 -26.35 14.82 -1.98
C ASN A 604 -24.90 14.76 -1.47
N ASP A 605 -24.28 15.88 -1.10
CA ASP A 605 -22.92 15.86 -0.54
C ASP A 605 -22.95 15.59 0.97
N PHE A 606 -22.49 14.40 1.37
CA PHE A 606 -22.46 13.97 2.76
C PHE A 606 -21.61 14.88 3.66
N ARG A 607 -20.53 15.48 3.14
CA ARG A 607 -19.61 16.33 3.92
C ARG A 607 -20.37 17.51 4.51
N PHE A 608 -21.33 18.06 3.76
CA PHE A 608 -22.10 19.21 4.21
C PHE A 608 -23.02 18.87 5.38
N TYR A 609 -23.70 17.74 5.35
CA TYR A 609 -24.47 17.26 6.50
C TYR A 609 -23.58 16.98 7.71
N LYS A 610 -22.44 16.32 7.50
CA LYS A 610 -21.45 16.03 8.56
C LYS A 610 -20.98 17.32 9.23
N LEU A 611 -20.58 18.32 8.44
CA LEU A 611 -20.11 19.61 8.93
C LEU A 611 -21.24 20.43 9.59
N LEU A 612 -22.46 20.45 9.04
CA LEU A 612 -23.62 21.14 9.64
C LEU A 612 -23.96 20.55 11.00
N ILE A 613 -24.00 19.23 11.12
CA ILE A 613 -24.27 18.56 12.40
C ILE A 613 -23.15 18.86 13.41
N THR A 614 -21.89 18.82 12.97
CA THR A 614 -20.72 19.03 13.84
C THR A 614 -20.62 20.47 14.35
N ILE A 615 -20.67 21.44 13.43
CA ILE A 615 -20.60 22.88 13.75
C ILE A 615 -21.87 23.33 14.47
N GLY A 616 -23.04 22.84 14.04
CA GLY A 616 -24.33 23.17 14.64
C GLY A 616 -24.38 22.78 16.12
N LYS A 617 -23.88 21.59 16.50
CA LYS A 617 -23.71 21.21 17.90
C LYS A 617 -22.78 22.14 18.65
N LYS A 618 -21.63 22.48 18.07
CA LYS A 618 -20.64 23.39 18.68
C LYS A 618 -21.24 24.78 18.95
N LEU A 619 -22.09 25.25 18.05
CA LEU A 619 -22.77 26.55 18.15
C LEU A 619 -24.15 26.49 18.84
N ASN A 620 -24.55 25.34 19.39
CA ASN A 620 -25.88 25.10 19.99
C ASN A 620 -27.06 25.48 19.06
N LYS A 621 -26.95 25.23 17.75
CA LYS A 621 -28.04 25.42 16.77
C LYS A 621 -28.99 24.21 16.78
N ASP A 622 -30.24 24.40 16.35
CA ASP A 622 -31.17 23.29 16.13
C ASP A 622 -30.81 22.53 14.85
N ILE A 623 -30.33 21.29 15.03
CA ILE A 623 -29.90 20.40 13.94
C ILE A 623 -30.93 19.31 13.61
N LYS A 624 -32.13 19.33 14.20
CA LYS A 624 -33.10 18.22 14.11
C LYS A 624 -33.53 17.92 12.67
N ASN A 625 -33.93 18.95 11.93
CA ASN A 625 -34.40 18.80 10.55
C ASN A 625 -33.26 18.36 9.61
N ILE A 626 -32.07 18.93 9.79
CA ILE A 626 -30.86 18.57 9.02
C ILE A 626 -30.51 17.10 9.26
N SER A 627 -30.51 16.69 10.53
CA SER A 627 -30.20 15.31 10.95
C SER A 627 -31.20 14.30 10.37
N LYS A 628 -32.51 14.63 10.36
CA LYS A 628 -33.54 13.77 9.78
C LYS A 628 -33.36 13.62 8.27
N LYS A 629 -33.14 14.72 7.55
CA LYS A 629 -32.90 14.69 6.09
C LYS A 629 -31.63 13.89 5.75
N ALA A 630 -30.57 14.02 6.55
CA ALA A 630 -29.34 13.24 6.39
C ALA A 630 -29.59 11.73 6.49
N LEU A 631 -30.36 11.29 7.51
CA LEU A 631 -30.72 9.87 7.69
C LEU A 631 -31.61 9.32 6.57
N GLU A 632 -32.45 10.16 5.96
CA GLU A 632 -33.29 9.78 4.82
C GLU A 632 -32.46 9.56 3.54
N LEU A 633 -31.43 10.39 3.31
CA LEU A 633 -30.57 10.34 2.12
C LEU A 633 -29.42 9.33 2.24
N PHE A 634 -28.81 9.20 3.41
CA PHE A 634 -27.63 8.36 3.63
C PHE A 634 -27.95 7.21 4.60
N LYS A 635 -28.84 6.34 4.12
CA LYS A 635 -29.21 5.11 4.83
C LYS A 635 -27.96 4.27 5.12
N GLU A 636 -27.98 3.58 6.26
CA GLU A 636 -26.85 2.76 6.75
C GLU A 636 -25.57 3.55 7.06
N SER A 637 -25.62 4.88 7.23
CA SER A 637 -24.43 5.61 7.67
C SER A 637 -24.17 5.41 9.16
N GLU A 638 -23.18 4.56 9.47
CA GLU A 638 -22.73 4.31 10.84
C GLU A 638 -22.30 5.61 11.51
N TRP A 639 -21.68 6.54 10.76
CA TRP A 639 -21.34 7.85 11.29
C TRP A 639 -22.58 8.63 11.74
N LEU A 640 -23.65 8.69 10.93
CA LEU A 640 -24.88 9.38 11.30
C LEU A 640 -25.57 8.73 12.50
N TYR A 641 -25.70 7.40 12.52
CA TYR A 641 -26.30 6.68 13.65
C TYR A 641 -25.47 6.82 14.94
N SER A 642 -24.15 6.95 14.85
CA SER A 642 -23.29 7.17 16.01
C SER A 642 -23.32 8.62 16.52
N ASN A 643 -23.65 9.59 15.65
CA ASN A 643 -23.55 11.02 15.98
C ASN A 643 -24.89 11.74 16.13
N ILE A 644 -26.01 11.19 15.67
CA ILE A 644 -27.33 11.80 15.85
C ILE A 644 -28.01 11.20 17.08
N PRO A 645 -28.59 12.01 18.00
CA PRO A 645 -29.34 11.49 19.15
C PRO A 645 -30.49 10.53 18.79
N ASN A 646 -30.65 9.44 19.55
CA ASN A 646 -31.64 8.38 19.31
C ASN A 646 -33.10 8.88 19.18
N ASN A 647 -33.46 9.98 19.84
CA ASN A 647 -34.79 10.59 19.75
C ASN A 647 -35.11 11.22 18.38
N ILE A 648 -34.10 11.40 17.53
CA ILE A 648 -34.23 11.88 16.14
C ILE A 648 -34.23 10.68 15.15
N GLN A 649 -33.67 9.53 15.55
CA GLN A 649 -33.52 8.33 14.72
C GLN A 649 -34.82 7.50 14.58
N SER A 650 -35.83 7.74 15.43
CA SER A 650 -36.97 6.85 15.69
C SER A 650 -38.03 6.71 14.57
N ASN A 651 -37.72 7.02 13.31
CA ASN A 651 -38.63 6.83 12.17
C ASN A 651 -38.04 6.03 10.99
N THR A 652 -36.84 5.47 11.11
CA THR A 652 -36.20 4.67 10.07
C THR A 652 -35.40 3.53 10.69
N GLN A 653 -36.10 2.49 11.14
CA GLN A 653 -35.49 1.19 11.47
C GLN A 653 -36.08 0.14 10.54
N PHE A 654 -35.23 -0.43 9.67
CA PHE A 654 -35.46 -1.75 9.10
C PHE A 654 -34.93 -2.78 10.10
N ASP A 655 -35.77 -3.79 10.33
CA ASP A 655 -35.49 -4.96 11.15
C ASP A 655 -34.22 -5.68 10.67
N ASN A 656 -33.22 -5.80 11.54
CA ASN A 656 -32.37 -6.98 11.57
C ASN A 656 -32.37 -7.53 13.00
N LYS A 657 -33.07 -8.65 13.15
CA LYS A 657 -33.24 -9.32 14.44
C LYS A 657 -32.00 -10.11 14.83
N SER A 658 -31.70 -9.97 16.12
CA SER A 658 -31.10 -10.95 17.02
C SER A 658 -29.66 -11.37 16.74
N THR A 659 -28.77 -10.43 17.08
CA THR A 659 -27.46 -10.59 17.78
C THR A 659 -26.85 -9.20 18.06
N GLY A 660 -27.33 -8.14 17.37
CA GLY A 660 -26.74 -6.80 17.33
C GLY A 660 -26.62 -5.99 18.62
N SER A 661 -27.40 -6.21 19.69
CA SER A 661 -27.36 -5.32 20.86
C SER A 661 -26.02 -5.31 21.62
N LEU A 662 -25.35 -6.46 21.75
CA LEU A 662 -24.07 -6.54 22.48
C LEU A 662 -22.88 -6.15 21.60
N VAL A 663 -22.93 -6.50 20.30
CA VAL A 663 -21.93 -6.09 19.30
C VAL A 663 -21.93 -4.57 19.15
N GLU A 664 -23.11 -3.96 19.04
CA GLU A 664 -23.28 -2.50 18.97
C GLU A 664 -22.75 -1.81 20.22
N LEU A 665 -23.05 -2.35 21.42
CA LEU A 665 -22.51 -1.83 22.68
C LEU A 665 -20.98 -1.95 22.72
N PHE A 666 -20.42 -3.08 22.28
CA PHE A 666 -18.98 -3.29 22.22
C PHE A 666 -18.30 -2.33 21.23
N ASN A 667 -18.88 -2.15 20.04
CA ASN A 667 -18.41 -1.20 19.03
C ASN A 667 -18.49 0.24 19.51
N LYS A 668 -19.57 0.60 20.21
CA LYS A 668 -19.73 1.91 20.86
C LYS A 668 -18.65 2.15 21.91
N ALA A 669 -18.36 1.17 22.76
CA ALA A 669 -17.30 1.26 23.76
C ALA A 669 -15.92 1.44 23.10
N ASN A 670 -15.64 0.72 22.00
CA ASN A 670 -14.42 0.92 21.21
C ASN A 670 -14.32 2.32 20.60
N ALA A 671 -15.42 2.84 20.05
CA ALA A 671 -15.47 4.19 19.48
C ALA A 671 -15.21 5.26 20.55
N LEU A 672 -15.77 5.11 21.76
CA LEU A 672 -15.52 6.01 22.88
C LEU A 672 -14.05 6.01 23.32
N CYS A 673 -13.40 4.85 23.39
CA CYS A 673 -11.95 4.75 23.64
C CYS A 673 -11.14 5.53 22.58
N LYS A 674 -11.49 5.40 21.29
CA LYS A 674 -10.81 6.13 20.20
C LYS A 674 -10.98 7.65 20.31
N GLN A 675 -12.04 8.11 20.98
CA GLN A 675 -12.32 9.53 21.25
C GLN A 675 -11.73 10.03 22.58
N ASN A 676 -10.91 9.23 23.28
CA ASN A 676 -10.39 9.52 24.63
C ASN A 676 -11.48 9.66 25.71
N LYS A 677 -12.66 9.05 25.51
CA LYS A 677 -13.77 9.06 26.48
C LYS A 677 -13.77 7.79 27.34
N ASP A 678 -12.66 7.57 28.03
CA ASP A 678 -12.39 6.33 28.76
C ASP A 678 -13.40 6.04 29.90
N LEU A 679 -13.97 7.06 30.55
CA LEU A 679 -14.98 6.88 31.60
C LEU A 679 -16.29 6.29 31.05
N GLU A 680 -16.81 6.87 29.96
CA GLU A 680 -18.04 6.40 29.31
C GLU A 680 -17.84 4.99 28.72
N ALA A 681 -16.65 4.72 28.15
CA ALA A 681 -16.31 3.38 27.65
C ALA A 681 -16.24 2.34 28.77
N THR A 682 -15.72 2.72 29.95
CA THR A 682 -15.60 1.84 31.12
C THR A 682 -16.95 1.33 31.58
N GLU A 683 -17.98 2.20 31.65
CA GLU A 683 -19.33 1.81 32.07
C GLU A 683 -19.90 0.73 31.13
N ILE A 684 -19.73 0.89 29.82
CA ILE A 684 -20.23 -0.05 28.82
C ILE A 684 -19.45 -1.37 28.86
N TYR A 685 -18.11 -1.32 28.97
CA TYR A 685 -17.33 -2.56 29.07
C TYR A 685 -17.66 -3.34 30.35
N LEU A 686 -17.91 -2.66 31.47
CA LEU A 686 -18.36 -3.30 32.71
C LEU A 686 -19.70 -4.02 32.52
N GLU A 687 -20.65 -3.42 31.80
CA GLU A 687 -21.91 -4.07 31.43
C GLU A 687 -21.68 -5.32 30.55
N LEU A 688 -20.79 -5.21 29.56
CA LEU A 688 -20.46 -6.31 28.65
C LEU A 688 -19.72 -7.47 29.33
N THR A 689 -19.11 -7.26 30.51
CA THR A 689 -18.49 -8.36 31.28
C THR A 689 -19.48 -9.43 31.73
N ALA A 690 -20.78 -9.12 31.81
CA ALA A 690 -21.82 -10.09 32.12
C ALA A 690 -22.20 -11.01 30.94
N SER A 691 -21.74 -10.69 29.71
CA SER A 691 -22.06 -11.46 28.50
C SER A 691 -21.11 -12.65 28.32
N LYS A 692 -21.61 -13.81 27.90
CA LYS A 692 -20.74 -14.97 27.65
C LYS A 692 -19.78 -14.77 26.47
N GLU A 693 -20.16 -13.94 25.51
CA GLU A 693 -19.44 -13.71 24.25
C GLU A 693 -18.35 -12.65 24.37
N PHE A 694 -18.65 -11.49 24.99
CA PHE A 694 -17.73 -10.36 25.06
C PHE A 694 -16.98 -10.23 26.38
N SER A 695 -17.25 -11.07 27.39
CA SER A 695 -16.67 -10.87 28.73
C SER A 695 -15.14 -10.84 28.75
N ALA A 696 -14.46 -11.84 28.19
CA ALA A 696 -12.99 -11.89 28.18
C ALA A 696 -12.38 -10.69 27.45
N VAL A 697 -12.90 -10.36 26.26
CA VAL A 697 -12.42 -9.20 25.49
C VAL A 697 -12.74 -7.87 26.18
N SER A 698 -13.85 -7.79 26.92
CA SER A 698 -14.21 -6.57 27.68
C SER A 698 -13.31 -6.38 28.89
N TYR A 699 -12.96 -7.44 29.61
CA TYR A 699 -11.95 -7.39 30.66
C TYR A 699 -10.57 -7.01 30.12
N PHE A 700 -10.24 -7.50 28.93
CA PHE A 700 -9.02 -7.09 28.24
C PHE A 700 -9.02 -5.57 27.96
N LYS A 701 -10.11 -5.04 27.40
CA LYS A 701 -10.25 -3.60 27.12
C LYS A 701 -10.26 -2.71 28.37
N LEU A 702 -10.87 -3.18 29.46
CA LEU A 702 -10.79 -2.51 30.77
C LEU A 702 -9.35 -2.43 31.26
N GLY A 703 -8.56 -3.49 31.10
CA GLY A 703 -7.14 -3.50 31.43
C GLY A 703 -6.35 -2.40 30.71
N GLU A 704 -6.61 -2.17 29.42
CA GLU A 704 -5.99 -1.11 28.63
C GLU A 704 -6.37 0.29 29.16
N ILE A 705 -7.65 0.52 29.49
CA ILE A 705 -8.14 1.80 30.05
C ILE A 705 -7.51 2.09 31.42
N PHE A 706 -7.46 1.09 32.31
CA PHE A 706 -6.87 1.27 33.64
C PHE A 706 -5.37 1.55 33.57
N ASN A 707 -4.67 1.03 32.56
CA ASN A 707 -3.26 1.35 32.36
C ASN A 707 -3.08 2.83 31.97
N ARG A 708 -3.86 3.33 31.01
CA ARG A 708 -3.81 4.74 30.57
C ARG A 708 -4.14 5.72 31.68
N SER A 709 -5.04 5.35 32.60
CA SER A 709 -5.41 6.19 33.76
C SER A 709 -4.45 6.07 34.94
N GLY A 710 -3.33 5.34 34.82
CA GLY A 710 -2.32 5.18 35.87
C GLY A 710 -2.71 4.20 36.99
N GLN A 711 -3.81 3.47 36.83
CA GLN A 711 -4.28 2.44 37.79
C GLN A 711 -3.64 1.08 37.47
N VAL A 712 -2.32 1.02 37.56
CA VAL A 712 -1.47 -0.10 37.09
C VAL A 712 -1.90 -1.46 37.67
N MET A 713 -2.19 -1.52 38.98
CA MET A 713 -2.59 -2.78 39.62
C MET A 713 -3.99 -3.25 39.19
N ALA A 714 -4.90 -2.31 38.90
CA ALA A 714 -6.20 -2.64 38.33
C ALA A 714 -6.05 -3.16 36.90
N SER A 715 -5.20 -2.53 36.09
CA SER A 715 -4.86 -2.98 34.74
C SER A 715 -4.38 -4.43 34.72
N LYS A 716 -3.35 -4.75 35.53
CA LYS A 716 -2.83 -6.13 35.66
C LYS A 716 -3.93 -7.12 36.02
N LYS A 717 -4.76 -6.78 37.01
CA LYS A 717 -5.86 -7.63 37.47
C LYS A 717 -6.87 -7.91 36.36
N TYR A 718 -7.30 -6.90 35.62
CA TYR A 718 -8.31 -7.06 34.57
C TYR A 718 -7.77 -7.82 33.36
N HIS A 719 -6.53 -7.56 32.93
CA HIS A 719 -5.92 -8.33 31.87
C HIS A 719 -5.73 -9.80 32.23
N LEU A 720 -5.21 -10.11 33.43
CA LEU A 720 -5.09 -11.50 33.88
C LEU A 720 -6.46 -12.18 33.94
N LYS A 721 -7.48 -11.46 34.39
CA LYS A 721 -8.85 -11.99 34.42
C LYS A 721 -9.37 -12.36 33.03
N ALA A 722 -9.01 -11.57 32.01
CA ALA A 722 -9.37 -11.85 30.63
C ALA A 722 -8.79 -13.18 30.14
N PHE A 723 -7.49 -13.42 30.38
CA PHE A 723 -6.82 -14.67 30.01
C PHE A 723 -7.26 -15.87 30.84
N GLU A 724 -7.56 -15.70 32.14
CA GLU A 724 -8.15 -16.76 32.97
C GLU A 724 -9.53 -17.20 32.46
N MET A 725 -10.31 -16.27 31.89
CA MET A 725 -11.65 -16.55 31.37
C MET A 725 -11.63 -17.17 29.98
N ASP A 726 -10.66 -16.77 29.16
CA ASP A 726 -10.43 -17.34 27.84
C ASP A 726 -8.93 -17.60 27.63
N PRO A 727 -8.46 -18.82 27.91
CA PRO A 727 -7.06 -19.19 27.71
C PRO A 727 -6.55 -18.99 26.28
N ASN A 728 -7.44 -18.97 25.28
CA ASN A 728 -7.10 -18.77 23.86
C ASN A 728 -7.41 -17.34 23.39
N LEU A 729 -7.53 -16.38 24.31
CA LEU A 729 -7.93 -14.99 24.01
C LEU A 729 -7.09 -14.35 22.90
N THR A 730 -5.82 -14.72 22.79
CA THR A 730 -4.90 -14.28 21.73
C THR A 730 -5.43 -14.51 20.33
N GLN A 731 -6.15 -15.61 20.05
CA GLN A 731 -6.77 -15.86 18.75
C GLN A 731 -7.82 -14.80 18.38
N LYS A 732 -8.40 -14.15 19.40
CA LYS A 732 -9.44 -13.12 19.23
C LYS A 732 -8.90 -11.70 19.21
N ILE A 733 -7.73 -11.46 19.80
CA ILE A 733 -7.18 -10.10 19.98
C ILE A 733 -5.90 -9.85 19.16
N LEU A 734 -5.30 -10.90 18.59
CA LEU A 734 -4.10 -10.81 17.75
C LEU A 734 -4.39 -11.32 16.34
N ASN A 735 -3.75 -10.70 15.36
CA ASN A 735 -3.82 -11.14 13.96
C ASN A 735 -3.33 -12.59 13.80
N PRO A 736 -3.84 -13.38 12.83
CA PRO A 736 -3.41 -14.76 12.59
C PRO A 736 -1.90 -14.94 12.35
N ASP A 737 -1.26 -13.93 11.75
CA ASP A 737 0.18 -13.93 11.45
C ASP A 737 1.06 -13.60 12.68
N HIS A 738 0.45 -13.21 13.82
CA HIS A 738 1.20 -12.86 15.02
C HIS A 738 1.77 -14.13 15.68
N PRO A 739 3.05 -14.18 16.09
CA PRO A 739 3.66 -15.38 16.68
C PRO A 739 2.91 -15.92 17.90
N ALA A 740 2.36 -15.01 18.72
CA ALA A 740 1.54 -15.36 19.88
C ALA A 740 0.04 -15.64 19.56
N HIS A 741 -0.40 -15.65 18.29
CA HIS A 741 -1.83 -15.85 17.95
C HIS A 741 -2.39 -17.15 18.51
N ASN A 742 -1.60 -18.23 18.48
CA ASN A 742 -1.98 -19.53 19.01
C ASN A 742 -1.50 -19.76 20.46
N TYR A 743 -1.07 -18.71 21.15
CA TYR A 743 -0.66 -18.83 22.55
C TYR A 743 -1.83 -19.24 23.43
N ILE A 744 -1.63 -20.29 24.23
CA ILE A 744 -2.63 -20.76 25.18
C ILE A 744 -2.14 -20.40 26.58
N PHE A 745 -2.87 -19.50 27.25
CA PHE A 745 -2.54 -19.10 28.60
C PHE A 745 -2.72 -20.26 29.58
N ASN A 746 -1.63 -20.63 30.24
CA ASN A 746 -1.60 -21.57 31.36
C ASN A 746 -0.90 -20.91 32.55
N ASN A 747 -1.04 -21.47 33.75
CA ASN A 747 -0.31 -20.99 34.91
C ASN A 747 1.20 -21.10 34.66
N VAL A 748 1.87 -19.95 34.59
CA VAL A 748 3.32 -19.84 34.41
C VAL A 748 3.99 -19.79 35.78
N ASP A 749 4.97 -20.66 36.00
CA ASP A 749 5.82 -20.61 37.19
C ASP A 749 6.84 -19.46 37.09
N GLU A 750 6.65 -18.42 37.89
CA GLU A 750 7.54 -17.25 37.92
C GLU A 750 8.31 -17.13 39.25
N HIS A 751 9.51 -16.55 39.18
CA HIS A 751 10.16 -15.91 40.30
C HIS A 751 9.60 -14.49 40.46
N ILE A 752 9.25 -14.12 41.69
CA ILE A 752 8.81 -12.76 42.02
C ILE A 752 10.00 -11.96 42.54
N VAL A 753 10.12 -10.73 42.06
CA VAL A 753 11.16 -9.77 42.43
C VAL A 753 10.58 -8.77 43.42
N ASP A 754 10.82 -9.01 44.71
CA ASP A 754 10.24 -8.22 45.82
C ASP A 754 10.94 -6.86 46.02
N CYS A 755 12.23 -6.78 45.70
CA CYS A 755 13.06 -5.58 45.87
C CYS A 755 13.84 -5.27 44.59
N CYS A 756 14.25 -4.02 44.44
CA CYS A 756 15.04 -3.57 43.30
C CYS A 756 16.38 -4.33 43.20
N PRO A 757 16.71 -4.96 42.05
CA PRO A 757 17.94 -5.75 41.89
C PRO A 757 19.24 -4.92 41.95
N LEU A 758 19.17 -3.59 41.84
CA LEU A 758 20.38 -2.75 41.94
C LEU A 758 20.75 -2.35 43.37
N CYS A 759 19.74 -2.13 44.21
CA CYS A 759 19.95 -1.47 45.51
C CYS A 759 19.08 -1.99 46.66
N ASP A 760 18.36 -3.10 46.47
CA ASP A 760 17.54 -3.79 47.48
C ASP A 760 16.43 -2.95 48.13
N ASN A 761 16.14 -1.78 47.59
CA ASN A 761 15.05 -0.92 48.05
C ASN A 761 13.73 -1.34 47.39
N GLN A 762 12.61 -1.00 48.02
CA GLN A 762 11.28 -1.26 47.44
C GLN A 762 11.06 -0.43 46.17
N GLY A 763 10.28 -1.02 45.25
CA GLY A 763 9.80 -0.34 44.05
C GLY A 763 8.29 -0.16 44.09
N SER A 764 7.81 0.88 43.43
CA SER A 764 6.40 1.15 43.21
C SER A 764 5.96 0.64 41.83
N PRO A 765 4.72 0.12 41.66
CA PRO A 765 4.19 -0.24 40.35
C PRO A 765 4.25 0.93 39.38
N PHE A 766 4.95 0.76 38.26
CA PHE A 766 5.20 1.82 37.28
C PHE A 766 4.28 1.71 36.08
N SER A 767 4.18 0.52 35.48
CA SER A 767 3.34 0.28 34.31
C SER A 767 3.00 -1.21 34.19
N SER A 768 1.86 -1.52 33.58
CA SER A 768 1.51 -2.88 33.16
C SER A 768 1.49 -2.95 31.64
N TYR A 769 2.09 -3.98 31.07
CA TYR A 769 2.20 -4.16 29.64
C TYR A 769 1.69 -5.53 29.21
N ASN A 770 1.03 -5.59 28.05
CA ASN A 770 0.58 -6.84 27.47
C ASN A 770 1.68 -7.47 26.61
N ALA A 771 2.39 -8.43 27.18
CA ALA A 771 3.51 -9.11 26.54
C ALA A 771 3.13 -9.79 25.22
N VAL A 772 1.93 -10.37 25.10
CA VAL A 772 1.55 -11.15 23.92
C VAL A 772 1.31 -10.31 22.67
N THR A 773 1.27 -8.97 22.77
CA THR A 773 1.21 -8.09 21.59
C THR A 773 2.60 -7.79 21.01
N SER A 774 3.66 -8.32 21.63
CA SER A 774 5.01 -8.24 21.10
C SER A 774 5.23 -9.33 20.05
N ILE A 775 5.81 -8.95 18.91
CA ILE A 775 6.22 -9.91 17.89
C ILE A 775 7.30 -10.87 18.41
N ASP A 776 8.06 -10.45 19.43
CA ASP A 776 9.13 -11.22 20.05
C ASP A 776 8.63 -11.99 21.28
N PHE A 777 7.30 -12.20 21.41
CA PHE A 777 6.74 -12.94 22.52
C PHE A 777 7.22 -14.40 22.50
N LEU A 778 7.77 -14.85 23.63
CA LEU A 778 8.21 -16.22 23.84
C LEU A 778 7.21 -16.96 24.73
N GLU A 779 6.85 -18.17 24.30
CA GLU A 779 6.03 -19.06 25.11
C GLU A 779 6.74 -19.39 26.43
N GLY A 780 5.97 -19.37 27.53
CA GLY A 780 6.50 -19.54 28.89
C GLY A 780 6.63 -18.24 29.68
N PHE A 781 6.37 -17.07 29.08
CA PHE A 781 6.18 -15.82 29.82
C PHE A 781 4.70 -15.57 30.16
N ASN A 782 4.45 -14.91 31.28
CA ASN A 782 3.12 -14.40 31.60
C ASN A 782 2.68 -13.39 30.51
N PRO A 783 1.43 -13.46 30.02
CA PRO A 783 0.94 -12.51 29.03
C PRO A 783 0.97 -11.07 29.54
N ILE A 784 1.03 -10.84 30.86
CA ILE A 784 1.04 -9.51 31.46
C ILE A 784 2.33 -9.24 32.23
N ARG A 785 3.12 -8.29 31.72
CA ARG A 785 4.32 -7.77 32.37
C ARG A 785 3.94 -6.64 33.33
N LEU A 786 4.50 -6.68 34.54
CA LEU A 786 4.43 -5.57 35.50
C LEU A 786 5.82 -5.00 35.69
N TRP A 787 5.99 -3.72 35.36
CA TRP A 787 7.21 -2.96 35.60
C TRP A 787 7.14 -2.26 36.94
N MET A 788 8.20 -2.40 37.73
CA MET A 788 8.39 -1.73 39.02
C MET A 788 9.44 -0.65 38.87
N ARG A 789 9.23 0.50 39.52
CA ARG A 789 10.24 1.57 39.60
C ARG A 789 10.77 1.68 41.01
N CYS A 790 12.09 1.58 41.15
CA CYS A 790 12.73 1.83 42.43
C CYS A 790 12.71 3.32 42.76
N ASP A 791 12.18 3.67 43.93
CA ASP A 791 12.04 5.07 44.37
C ASP A 791 13.40 5.73 44.74
N VAL A 792 14.47 4.93 44.87
CA VAL A 792 15.81 5.40 45.29
C VAL A 792 16.78 5.51 44.13
N CYS A 793 16.91 4.45 43.33
CA CYS A 793 17.85 4.41 42.21
C CYS A 793 17.23 4.71 40.84
N HIS A 794 15.89 4.83 40.76
CA HIS A 794 15.12 5.01 39.53
C HIS A 794 15.25 3.86 38.53
N HIS A 795 15.81 2.71 38.94
CA HIS A 795 15.84 1.49 38.14
C HIS A 795 14.43 0.99 37.85
N LEU A 796 14.19 0.56 36.63
CA LEU A 796 12.98 -0.13 36.23
C LEU A 796 13.28 -1.62 36.11
N TYR A 797 12.47 -2.46 36.74
CA TYR A 797 12.66 -3.91 36.74
C TYR A 797 11.34 -4.66 36.61
N ALA A 798 11.39 -5.83 35.97
CA ALA A 798 10.24 -6.72 35.89
C ALA A 798 9.90 -7.26 37.28
N ASN A 799 8.63 -7.19 37.68
CA ASN A 799 8.16 -7.74 38.97
C ASN A 799 8.27 -9.27 39.03
N SER A 800 8.32 -9.94 37.88
CA SER A 800 8.45 -11.38 37.80
C SER A 800 9.10 -11.82 36.49
N TYR A 801 9.66 -13.03 36.48
CA TYR A 801 10.19 -13.70 35.30
C TYR A 801 10.11 -15.24 35.45
N PRO A 802 10.10 -16.03 34.37
CA PRO A 802 9.97 -17.49 34.44
C PRO A 802 11.09 -18.18 35.21
N LYS A 803 10.78 -19.25 35.96
CA LYS A 803 11.80 -20.02 36.71
C LYS A 803 12.81 -20.73 35.81
N ASN A 804 12.40 -21.11 34.60
CA ASN A 804 13.23 -21.76 33.60
C ASN A 804 13.69 -20.80 32.49
N LEU A 805 13.90 -19.51 32.83
CA LEU A 805 14.27 -18.47 31.87
C LEU A 805 15.44 -18.88 30.94
N GLY A 806 16.53 -19.42 31.49
CA GLY A 806 17.69 -19.83 30.69
C GLY A 806 17.35 -20.90 29.63
N GLU A 807 16.46 -21.84 29.95
CA GLU A 807 15.99 -22.87 29.00
C GLU A 807 15.15 -22.24 27.89
N ILE A 808 14.25 -21.31 28.23
CA ILE A 808 13.41 -20.57 27.27
C ILE A 808 14.29 -19.78 26.30
N LEU A 809 15.27 -19.03 26.83
CA LEU A 809 16.19 -18.21 26.02
C LEU A 809 17.13 -19.06 25.15
N SER A 810 17.53 -20.24 25.61
CA SER A 810 18.39 -21.14 24.83
C SER A 810 17.69 -21.79 23.63
N ARG A 811 16.35 -21.92 23.69
CA ARG A 811 15.51 -22.56 22.66
C ARG A 811 14.95 -21.58 21.64
N SER A 812 14.93 -20.29 21.94
CA SER A 812 14.44 -19.29 21.01
C SER A 812 15.41 -19.14 19.83
N SER A 813 14.98 -19.59 18.67
CA SER A 813 15.68 -19.36 17.40
C SER A 813 14.98 -18.21 16.68
N PHE A 814 15.61 -17.04 16.69
CA PHE A 814 15.25 -15.98 15.76
C PHE A 814 15.88 -16.30 14.41
N ASP A 815 15.20 -15.97 13.32
CA ASP A 815 15.68 -16.17 11.95
C ASP A 815 17.07 -15.53 11.80
N PHE A 816 18.09 -16.38 11.69
CA PHE A 816 19.47 -15.96 11.54
C PHE A 816 19.78 -15.67 10.08
N ASN A 817 20.05 -14.41 9.75
CA ASN A 817 20.62 -14.01 8.47
C ASN A 817 21.87 -13.15 8.70
N LEU A 818 23.04 -13.78 8.63
CA LEU A 818 24.36 -13.14 8.75
C LEU A 818 24.70 -12.17 7.59
N ASN A 819 23.76 -11.90 6.68
CA ASN A 819 24.06 -11.28 5.38
C ASN A 819 23.73 -9.78 5.27
N THR A 820 23.25 -9.06 6.31
CA THR A 820 22.38 -7.91 6.03
C THR A 820 22.52 -6.64 6.87
N ASN A 821 23.69 -6.27 7.42
CA ASN A 821 23.86 -4.87 7.88
C ASN A 821 25.29 -4.30 7.91
N THR A 822 26.01 -4.31 6.79
CA THR A 822 27.32 -3.63 6.67
C THR A 822 27.29 -2.14 7.02
N ASN A 823 26.10 -1.52 7.06
CA ASN A 823 25.93 -0.12 7.45
C ASN A 823 26.30 0.16 8.92
N LEU A 824 26.37 -0.89 9.77
CA LEU A 824 26.76 -0.76 11.17
C LEU A 824 28.28 -0.69 11.35
N PHE A 825 29.07 -1.18 10.39
CA PHE A 825 30.52 -1.29 10.54
C PHE A 825 31.21 0.07 10.77
N PRO A 826 30.83 1.17 10.10
CA PRO A 826 31.39 2.48 10.41
C PRO A 826 31.03 2.97 11.82
N ILE A 827 29.81 2.68 12.30
CA ILE A 827 29.34 3.08 13.63
C ILE A 827 30.14 2.32 14.70
N ILE A 828 30.23 0.99 14.55
CA ILE A 828 31.03 0.11 15.41
C ILE A 828 32.51 0.48 15.33
N GLY A 829 33.02 0.85 14.14
CA GLY A 829 34.39 1.30 13.95
C GLY A 829 34.74 2.51 14.82
N ASN A 830 33.82 3.46 14.97
CA ASN A 830 33.98 4.61 15.87
C ASN A 830 33.95 4.24 17.36
N ILE A 831 33.27 3.14 17.70
CA ILE A 831 33.23 2.60 19.07
C ILE A 831 34.55 1.88 19.36
N VAL A 832 34.96 0.98 18.49
CA VAL A 832 36.18 0.17 18.60
C VAL A 832 37.45 1.05 18.55
N SER A 833 37.46 2.12 17.76
CA SER A 833 38.58 3.06 17.72
C SER A 833 38.83 3.71 19.09
N LYS A 834 37.78 4.01 19.85
CA LYS A 834 37.89 4.55 21.20
C LYS A 834 38.47 3.54 22.19
N PHE A 835 38.20 2.26 22.01
CA PHE A 835 38.78 1.22 22.86
C PHE A 835 40.31 1.24 22.76
N LYS A 836 40.86 1.45 21.56
CA LYS A 836 42.31 1.60 21.33
C LYS A 836 42.88 2.87 21.95
N GLU A 837 42.11 3.96 22.01
CA GLU A 837 42.54 5.19 22.67
C GLU A 837 42.61 5.03 24.20
N LEU A 838 41.70 4.23 24.76
CA LEU A 838 41.52 4.07 26.20
C LEU A 838 42.33 2.91 26.80
N SER A 839 42.62 1.87 26.02
CA SER A 839 43.37 0.70 26.46
C SER A 839 44.49 0.34 25.47
N PRO A 840 45.76 0.20 25.94
CA PRO A 840 46.88 -0.19 25.09
C PRO A 840 46.89 -1.70 24.76
N GLY A 841 46.03 -2.49 25.40
CA GLY A 841 45.92 -3.93 25.19
C GLY A 841 44.92 -4.31 24.10
N ASN A 842 44.98 -5.55 23.64
CA ASN A 842 44.22 -6.03 22.48
C ASN A 842 43.31 -7.22 22.80
N ARG A 843 43.24 -7.72 24.03
CA ARG A 843 42.33 -8.84 24.37
C ARG A 843 40.93 -8.32 24.65
N MET A 844 39.96 -8.78 23.88
CA MET A 844 38.58 -8.33 23.98
C MET A 844 37.64 -9.51 24.26
N LEU A 845 36.76 -9.34 25.23
CA LEU A 845 35.62 -10.24 25.46
C LEU A 845 34.35 -9.54 24.99
N GLU A 846 33.65 -10.16 24.05
CA GLU A 846 32.30 -9.74 23.67
C GLU A 846 31.28 -10.67 24.35
N VAL A 847 30.44 -10.07 25.19
CA VAL A 847 29.32 -10.75 25.85
C VAL A 847 28.07 -10.52 25.02
N GLY A 848 27.43 -11.60 24.56
CA GLY A 848 26.28 -11.55 23.66
C GLY A 848 26.72 -11.22 22.22
N VAL A 849 27.42 -12.14 21.55
CA VAL A 849 27.96 -11.86 20.20
C VAL A 849 26.89 -11.61 19.14
N GLY A 850 25.67 -12.12 19.33
CA GLY A 850 24.58 -11.93 18.37
C GLY A 850 24.98 -12.27 16.94
N ALA A 851 24.77 -11.33 16.01
CA ALA A 851 25.12 -11.48 14.60
C ALA A 851 26.61 -11.21 14.27
N GLY A 852 27.44 -10.85 15.26
CA GLY A 852 28.90 -10.82 15.18
C GLY A 852 29.53 -9.57 14.57
N GLU A 853 28.77 -8.47 14.41
CA GLU A 853 29.27 -7.23 13.80
C GLU A 853 30.39 -6.58 14.61
N MET A 854 30.27 -6.54 15.94
CA MET A 854 31.29 -6.00 16.84
C MET A 854 32.57 -6.85 16.78
N SER A 855 32.45 -8.17 16.90
CA SER A 855 33.56 -9.12 16.72
C SER A 855 34.28 -8.94 15.38
N ALA A 856 33.53 -8.76 14.29
CA ALA A 856 34.10 -8.59 12.95
C ALA A 856 34.95 -7.32 12.84
N VAL A 857 34.41 -6.18 13.28
CA VAL A 857 35.12 -4.89 13.26
C VAL A 857 36.28 -4.89 14.26
N ALA A 858 36.10 -5.43 15.47
CA ALA A 858 37.18 -5.54 16.46
C ALA A 858 38.39 -6.31 15.91
N LYS A 859 38.15 -7.38 15.14
CA LYS A 859 39.20 -8.14 14.45
C LYS A 859 39.94 -7.32 13.40
N GLU A 860 39.24 -6.46 12.65
CA GLU A 860 39.86 -5.52 11.70
C GLU A 860 40.80 -4.53 12.42
N PHE A 861 40.43 -4.10 13.63
CA PHE A 861 41.27 -3.30 14.52
C PHE A 861 42.34 -4.11 15.29
N LEU A 862 42.56 -5.38 14.93
CA LEU A 862 43.57 -6.28 15.52
C LEU A 862 43.34 -6.55 17.01
N PHE A 863 42.09 -6.63 17.46
CA PHE A 863 41.76 -7.24 18.75
C PHE A 863 41.82 -8.77 18.66
N ASP A 864 42.31 -9.40 19.73
CA ASP A 864 42.18 -10.83 20.01
C ASP A 864 40.83 -11.04 20.70
N VAL A 865 39.83 -11.41 19.91
CA VAL A 865 38.42 -11.44 20.33
C VAL A 865 38.04 -12.83 20.81
N THR A 866 37.49 -12.90 22.01
CA THR A 866 36.74 -14.04 22.52
C THR A 866 35.27 -13.64 22.67
N GLY A 867 34.36 -14.45 22.14
CA GLY A 867 32.93 -14.22 22.25
C GLY A 867 32.26 -15.18 23.23
N ILE A 868 31.13 -14.76 23.79
CA ILE A 868 30.18 -15.66 24.47
C ILE A 868 28.74 -15.32 24.06
N ASP A 869 27.89 -16.33 23.99
CA ASP A 869 26.45 -16.13 23.78
C ASP A 869 25.65 -17.25 24.48
N ILE A 870 24.50 -16.94 25.05
CA ILE A 870 23.65 -17.96 25.67
C ILE A 870 22.96 -18.85 24.63
N ARG A 871 22.82 -18.36 23.38
CA ARG A 871 22.14 -19.08 22.30
C ARG A 871 23.17 -19.83 21.44
N PRO A 872 23.09 -21.17 21.34
CA PRO A 872 24.08 -21.95 20.60
C PRO A 872 24.24 -21.56 19.13
N VAL A 873 23.15 -21.15 18.49
CA VAL A 873 23.14 -20.78 17.05
C VAL A 873 24.08 -19.61 16.77
N TYR A 874 24.06 -18.55 17.59
CA TYR A 874 24.95 -17.41 17.42
C TYR A 874 26.41 -17.79 17.68
N ALA A 875 26.66 -18.50 18.79
CA ALA A 875 28.01 -18.92 19.14
C ALA A 875 28.67 -19.79 18.05
N GLU A 876 27.96 -20.81 17.56
CA GLU A 876 28.49 -21.72 16.54
C GLU A 876 28.72 -21.03 15.19
N ASN A 877 27.79 -20.17 14.76
CA ASN A 877 27.87 -19.52 13.46
C ASN A 877 28.98 -18.47 13.41
N ILE A 878 29.09 -17.62 14.44
CA ILE A 878 30.12 -16.58 14.50
C ILE A 878 31.51 -17.18 14.70
N SER A 879 31.64 -18.22 15.53
CA SER A 879 32.89 -18.97 15.69
C SER A 879 33.43 -19.47 14.34
N LYS A 880 32.56 -20.13 13.55
CA LYS A 880 32.92 -20.63 12.22
C LYS A 880 33.21 -19.51 11.22
N LEU A 881 32.40 -18.46 11.19
CA LEU A 881 32.51 -17.38 10.22
C LEU A 881 33.79 -16.56 10.43
N LEU A 882 34.01 -16.07 11.66
CA LEU A 882 35.09 -15.16 11.98
C LEU A 882 36.36 -15.89 12.40
N ASN A 883 36.31 -17.22 12.58
CA ASN A 883 37.44 -18.03 13.05
C ASN A 883 38.03 -17.46 14.36
N ILE A 884 37.16 -17.27 15.36
CA ILE A 884 37.48 -16.80 16.72
C ILE A 884 36.80 -17.74 17.74
N PRO A 885 37.32 -17.87 18.97
CA PRO A 885 36.64 -18.64 20.00
C PRO A 885 35.33 -17.95 20.42
N VAL A 886 34.21 -18.63 20.23
CA VAL A 886 32.91 -18.20 20.77
C VAL A 886 32.28 -19.35 21.54
N TYR A 887 31.97 -19.13 22.82
CA TYR A 887 31.41 -20.15 23.71
C TYR A 887 29.91 -19.98 23.90
N SER A 888 29.17 -21.08 23.80
CA SER A 888 27.74 -21.09 24.16
C SER A 888 27.59 -21.32 25.67
N VAL A 889 27.46 -20.25 26.44
CA VAL A 889 27.45 -20.29 27.92
C VAL A 889 26.83 -19.03 28.51
N ASP A 890 26.21 -19.14 29.68
CA ASP A 890 25.78 -17.98 30.45
C ASP A 890 26.99 -17.16 30.93
N PHE A 891 26.87 -15.83 30.95
CA PHE A 891 27.99 -14.98 31.36
C PHE A 891 28.48 -15.28 32.77
N HIS A 892 27.62 -15.66 33.73
CA HIS A 892 28.02 -16.02 35.09
C HIS A 892 28.73 -17.37 35.18
N GLU A 893 28.51 -18.28 34.23
CA GLU A 893 29.15 -19.59 34.16
C GLU A 893 30.50 -19.56 33.42
N TYR A 894 30.72 -18.57 32.56
CA TYR A 894 31.97 -18.43 31.81
C TYR A 894 33.20 -18.24 32.72
N GLN A 895 34.25 -19.03 32.51
CA GLN A 895 35.53 -18.91 33.21
C GLN A 895 36.62 -18.53 32.21
N ALA A 896 37.27 -17.38 32.43
CA ALA A 896 38.36 -16.93 31.58
C ALA A 896 39.70 -17.49 32.05
N GLU A 897 40.53 -17.95 31.10
CA GLU A 897 41.91 -18.32 31.40
C GLU A 897 42.81 -17.11 31.67
N ASN A 898 42.43 -15.95 31.09
CA ASN A 898 43.20 -14.73 31.11
C ASN A 898 42.28 -13.52 31.28
N LEU A 899 42.82 -12.42 31.84
CA LEU A 899 42.13 -11.15 31.95
C LEU A 899 42.06 -10.42 30.60
N PHE A 900 41.00 -9.66 30.37
CA PHE A 900 40.75 -8.88 29.16
C PHE A 900 41.12 -7.40 29.33
N ASP A 901 41.42 -6.76 28.22
CA ASP A 901 41.71 -5.33 28.13
C ASP A 901 40.43 -4.52 27.85
N VAL A 902 39.47 -5.15 27.16
CA VAL A 902 38.17 -4.61 26.81
C VAL A 902 37.09 -5.67 27.04
N ILE A 903 35.97 -5.30 27.67
CA ILE A 903 34.74 -6.10 27.70
C ILE A 903 33.62 -5.27 27.08
N CYS A 904 32.88 -5.87 26.14
CA CYS A 904 31.73 -5.27 25.49
C CYS A 904 30.45 -6.02 25.87
N MET A 905 29.42 -5.27 26.23
CA MET A 905 28.06 -5.75 26.51
C MET A 905 27.09 -4.92 25.68
N GLY A 906 26.85 -5.33 24.43
CA GLY A 906 25.92 -4.66 23.53
C GLY A 906 24.52 -5.23 23.70
N ASP A 907 23.62 -4.48 24.33
CA ASP A 907 22.21 -4.85 24.50
C ASP A 907 22.05 -6.18 25.26
N VAL A 908 22.84 -6.32 26.33
CA VAL A 908 22.88 -7.52 27.19
C VAL A 908 22.34 -7.23 28.58
N ILE A 909 22.74 -6.12 29.19
CA ILE A 909 22.55 -5.89 30.63
C ILE A 909 21.06 -5.82 31.02
N GLU A 910 20.20 -5.42 30.10
CA GLU A 910 18.75 -5.42 30.24
C GLU A 910 18.15 -6.83 30.41
N HIS A 911 18.81 -7.87 29.90
CA HIS A 911 18.36 -9.26 29.97
C HIS A 911 18.84 -9.99 31.24
N ILE A 912 19.80 -9.43 31.97
CA ILE A 912 20.48 -10.12 33.08
C ILE A 912 19.64 -10.09 34.36
N ILE A 913 19.47 -11.23 35.03
CA ILE A 913 18.75 -11.30 36.32
C ILE A 913 19.43 -10.48 37.42
N ASP A 914 20.75 -10.64 37.60
CA ASP A 914 21.57 -9.91 38.58
C ASP A 914 22.61 -9.01 37.87
N PRO A 915 22.22 -7.78 37.50
CA PRO A 915 23.12 -6.85 36.84
C PRO A 915 24.27 -6.40 37.75
N VAL A 916 24.12 -6.41 39.09
CA VAL A 916 25.21 -6.02 40.02
C VAL A 916 26.32 -7.05 39.94
N SER A 917 25.97 -8.34 40.14
CA SER A 917 26.94 -9.43 40.07
C SER A 917 27.62 -9.53 38.70
N SER A 918 26.88 -9.25 37.62
CA SER A 918 27.45 -9.23 36.27
C SER A 918 28.49 -8.14 36.06
N ILE A 919 28.24 -6.92 36.53
CA ILE A 919 29.23 -5.84 36.42
C ILE A 919 30.42 -6.09 37.36
N GLU A 920 30.21 -6.65 38.54
CA GLU A 920 31.30 -7.12 39.42
C GLU A 920 32.14 -8.21 38.75
N LYS A 921 31.51 -9.16 38.05
CA LYS A 921 32.20 -10.19 37.27
C LYS A 921 33.00 -9.57 36.13
N ALA A 922 32.41 -8.68 35.34
CA ALA A 922 33.12 -7.95 34.29
C ALA A 922 34.34 -7.21 34.85
N SER A 923 34.19 -6.55 36.01
CA SER A 923 35.31 -5.95 36.73
C SER A 923 36.39 -6.97 37.06
N SER A 924 36.05 -8.15 37.58
CA SER A 924 37.02 -9.20 37.91
C SER A 924 37.76 -9.78 36.70
N LEU A 925 37.13 -9.76 35.51
CA LEU A 925 37.71 -10.24 34.25
C LEU A 925 38.55 -9.18 33.51
N LEU A 926 38.51 -7.92 33.94
CA LEU A 926 39.29 -6.83 33.34
C LEU A 926 40.66 -6.63 34.00
N ASN A 927 41.68 -6.35 33.19
CA ASN A 927 42.97 -5.82 33.63
C ASN A 927 42.80 -4.46 34.34
N ARG A 928 43.84 -4.01 35.05
CA ARG A 928 43.87 -2.65 35.60
C ARG A 928 43.74 -1.63 34.47
N ASN A 929 42.89 -0.61 34.65
CA ASN A 929 42.49 0.34 33.62
C ASN A 929 41.80 -0.30 32.39
N GLY A 930 41.28 -1.52 32.52
CA GLY A 930 40.50 -2.15 31.46
C GLY A 930 39.20 -1.40 31.18
N VAL A 931 38.73 -1.51 29.93
CA VAL A 931 37.57 -0.78 29.41
C VAL A 931 36.33 -1.67 29.43
N LEU A 932 35.24 -1.15 29.96
CA LEU A 932 33.91 -1.74 29.85
C LEU A 932 33.04 -0.83 28.98
N TRP A 933 32.47 -1.39 27.92
CA TRP A 933 31.49 -0.71 27.08
C TRP A 933 30.14 -1.40 27.20
N ILE A 934 29.09 -0.60 27.43
CA ILE A 934 27.70 -1.04 27.56
C ILE A 934 26.85 -0.24 26.58
N SER A 935 26.11 -0.93 25.72
CA SER A 935 24.90 -0.40 25.07
C SER A 935 23.68 -0.97 25.77
N THR A 936 22.71 -0.13 26.08
CA THR A 936 21.43 -0.60 26.65
C THR A 936 20.33 0.44 26.44
N PRO A 937 19.06 0.02 26.30
CA PRO A 937 17.87 0.81 26.52
C PRO A 937 17.96 1.91 27.59
N ASN A 938 17.66 3.15 27.21
CA ASN A 938 17.47 4.25 28.16
C ASN A 938 16.01 4.69 28.21
N PHE A 939 15.29 4.26 29.24
CA PHE A 939 13.85 4.55 29.36
C PHE A 939 13.54 6.04 29.62
N GLU A 940 14.54 6.84 30.03
CA GLU A 940 14.43 8.31 30.17
C GLU A 940 15.01 9.04 28.94
N SER A 941 15.29 8.33 27.84
CA SER A 941 15.77 8.94 26.60
C SER A 941 14.74 9.91 26.01
N ALA A 942 15.21 10.90 25.26
CA ALA A 942 14.33 11.81 24.54
C ALA A 942 13.37 11.05 23.61
N PHE A 943 13.84 9.97 22.99
CA PHE A 943 13.02 9.09 22.16
C PHE A 943 11.88 8.47 22.98
N SER A 944 12.20 7.75 24.06
CA SER A 944 11.20 7.08 24.92
C SER A 944 10.19 8.05 25.56
N LEU A 945 10.62 9.28 25.88
CA LEU A 945 9.72 10.31 26.40
C LEU A 945 8.72 10.83 25.36
N VAL A 946 9.13 10.89 24.09
CA VAL A 946 8.28 11.32 22.97
C VAL A 946 7.35 10.20 22.52
N THR A 947 7.87 8.97 22.40
CA THR A 947 7.13 7.82 21.86
C THR A 947 6.27 7.10 22.92
N LYS A 948 6.59 7.25 24.22
CA LYS A 948 5.84 6.69 25.35
C LYS A 948 5.55 5.19 25.17
N ASP A 949 4.28 4.79 25.15
CA ASP A 949 3.78 3.43 25.01
C ASP A 949 3.94 2.85 23.59
N LYS A 950 4.29 3.70 22.61
CA LYS A 950 4.63 3.27 21.25
C LYS A 950 6.09 2.88 21.10
N ASP A 951 6.95 3.15 22.08
CA ASP A 951 8.34 2.71 22.03
C ASP A 951 8.38 1.16 22.04
N PRO A 952 8.85 0.52 20.95
CA PRO A 952 8.87 -0.94 20.83
C PRO A 952 9.75 -1.59 21.89
N MET A 953 10.71 -0.85 22.44
CA MET A 953 11.60 -1.30 23.49
C MET A 953 10.80 -1.87 24.67
N TRP A 954 9.75 -1.20 25.15
CA TRP A 954 8.90 -1.65 26.26
C TRP A 954 8.25 -3.03 26.07
N ARG A 955 8.26 -3.53 24.83
CA ARG A 955 7.55 -4.73 24.40
C ARG A 955 8.45 -5.95 24.29
N ILE A 956 9.77 -5.78 24.39
CA ILE A 956 10.72 -6.88 24.34
C ILE A 956 10.59 -7.68 25.64
N ILE A 957 10.07 -8.91 25.52
CA ILE A 957 9.66 -9.69 26.69
C ILE A 957 10.85 -10.21 27.50
N GLU A 958 11.98 -10.39 26.82
CA GLU A 958 13.24 -10.86 27.41
C GLU A 958 13.92 -9.79 28.28
N HIS A 959 13.57 -8.51 28.14
CA HIS A 959 14.12 -7.46 29.00
C HIS A 959 13.56 -7.61 30.42
N LEU A 960 14.46 -7.75 31.38
CA LEU A 960 14.15 -7.80 32.81
C LEU A 960 14.44 -6.46 33.50
N ASN A 961 15.30 -5.65 32.90
CA ASN A 961 15.83 -4.42 33.47
C ASN A 961 15.79 -3.29 32.44
N TYR A 962 15.48 -2.10 32.93
CA TYR A 962 15.62 -0.85 32.18
C TYR A 962 16.36 0.17 33.02
N PHE A 963 17.33 0.80 32.37
CA PHE A 963 18.20 1.77 33.01
C PHE A 963 17.87 3.16 32.51
N SER A 964 17.93 4.14 33.41
CA SER A 964 18.30 5.50 33.01
C SER A 964 19.80 5.70 33.18
N PHE A 965 20.37 6.73 32.55
CA PHE A 965 21.77 7.08 32.75
C PHE A 965 22.11 7.22 34.24
N ARG A 966 21.18 7.74 35.06
CA ARG A 966 21.36 7.88 36.52
C ARG A 966 21.48 6.52 37.21
N SER A 967 20.63 5.56 36.86
CA SER A 967 20.66 4.21 37.45
C SER A 967 21.89 3.41 37.01
N LEU A 968 22.25 3.45 35.73
CA LEU A 968 23.44 2.76 35.20
C LEU A 968 24.72 3.37 35.77
N LYS A 969 24.79 4.70 35.88
CA LYS A 969 25.91 5.38 36.52
C LYS A 969 26.12 4.93 37.96
N LYS A 970 25.06 4.86 38.76
CA LYS A 970 25.14 4.36 40.15
C LYS A 970 25.61 2.92 40.21
N LEU A 971 25.15 2.06 39.31
CA LEU A 971 25.60 0.67 39.20
C LEU A 971 27.10 0.60 38.90
N LEU A 972 27.57 1.32 37.87
CA LEU A 972 28.99 1.35 37.49
C LEU A 972 29.88 1.90 38.61
N GLU A 973 29.47 3.00 39.25
CA GLU A 973 30.21 3.58 40.39
C GLU A 973 30.28 2.61 41.58
N LYS A 974 29.20 1.87 41.86
CA LYS A 974 29.18 0.83 42.90
C LYS A 974 30.16 -0.32 42.61
N CYS A 975 30.34 -0.66 41.33
CA CYS A 975 31.22 -1.74 40.89
C CYS A 975 32.66 -1.27 40.54
N ASN A 976 33.08 -0.13 41.10
CA ASN A 976 34.42 0.45 40.92
C ASN A 976 34.78 0.83 39.46
N PHE A 977 33.80 1.32 38.69
CA PHE A 977 34.03 1.88 37.37
C PHE A 977 33.88 3.40 37.35
N LYS A 978 34.71 4.06 36.55
CA LYS A 978 34.58 5.49 36.22
C LYS A 978 34.13 5.64 34.78
N ILE A 979 32.97 6.28 34.58
CA ILE A 979 32.48 6.62 33.24
C ILE A 979 33.40 7.67 32.61
N VAL A 980 33.83 7.42 31.38
CA VAL A 980 34.69 8.31 30.59
C VAL A 980 34.00 8.82 29.32
N ASP A 981 32.96 8.14 28.85
CA ASP A 981 32.17 8.56 27.69
C ASP A 981 30.69 8.17 27.88
N TYR A 982 29.79 9.04 27.42
CA TYR A 982 28.35 8.79 27.32
C TYR A 982 27.87 9.32 25.97
N LYS A 983 27.07 8.50 25.28
CA LYS A 983 26.43 8.88 24.03
C LYS A 983 25.01 8.36 23.98
N VAL A 984 24.17 9.07 23.23
CA VAL A 984 22.93 8.49 22.70
C VAL A 984 23.34 7.53 21.60
N SER A 985 22.82 6.30 21.62
CA SER A 985 23.23 5.30 20.65
C SER A 985 22.89 5.76 19.24
N SER A 986 23.83 5.56 18.31
CA SER A 986 23.58 5.73 16.87
C SER A 986 23.12 4.43 16.21
N HIS A 987 23.11 3.34 16.98
CA HIS A 987 22.74 1.99 16.57
C HIS A 987 21.25 1.72 16.85
N TYR A 988 20.79 2.05 18.06
CA TYR A 988 19.38 1.86 18.47
C TYR A 988 18.74 3.14 19.01
N ASN A 989 17.59 3.48 18.45
CA ASN A 989 16.77 4.60 18.94
C ASN A 989 16.36 4.38 20.39
N GLY A 990 16.60 5.37 21.24
CA GLY A 990 16.25 5.31 22.66
C GLY A 990 17.26 4.58 23.55
N SER A 991 18.31 3.98 22.97
CA SER A 991 19.42 3.40 23.74
C SER A 991 20.50 4.41 24.09
N MET A 992 21.28 4.09 25.12
CA MET A 992 22.49 4.81 25.48
C MET A 992 23.72 3.91 25.39
N GLU A 993 24.86 4.53 25.11
CA GLU A 993 26.17 3.88 25.09
C GLU A 993 27.04 4.52 26.17
N VAL A 994 27.59 3.70 27.05
CA VAL A 994 28.47 4.13 28.15
C VAL A 994 29.79 3.41 28.04
N THR A 995 30.88 4.18 28.03
CA THR A 995 32.24 3.64 28.17
C THR A 995 32.76 3.98 29.55
N ALA A 996 33.22 2.98 30.29
CA ALA A 996 33.76 3.14 31.62
C ALA A 996 35.11 2.42 31.77
N VAL A 997 35.97 2.95 32.63
CA VAL A 997 37.28 2.39 32.94
C VAL A 997 37.28 1.86 34.37
N LYS A 998 37.81 0.65 34.55
CA LYS A 998 37.96 0.03 35.87
C LYS A 998 38.94 0.84 36.73
N LEU A 999 38.51 1.23 37.93
CA LEU A 999 39.36 1.86 38.94
C LEU A 999 40.15 0.79 39.70
N ASP A 1000 41.30 1.21 40.24
CA ASP A 1000 42.18 0.35 41.05
C ASP A 1000 41.55 -0.10 42.38
#